data_AF-A0A966DEE4-F1
#
_entry.id   AF-A0A966DEE4-F1
#
_cell.length_a   1.000
_cell.length_b   1.000
_cell.length_c   1.000
_cell.angle_alpha   90.00
_cell.angle_beta   90.00
_cell.angle_gamma   90.00
#
_symmetry.space_group_name_H-M   'P 1'
#
loop_
_entity.id
_entity.type
_entity.pdbx_description
1 polymer ?
#
loop_
_entity_poly.entity_id
_entity_poly.type
_entity_poly.pdbx_seq_one_letter_code
_entity_poly.pdbx_strand_id
1 'polypeptide(L)'
;MKKKTFKIYSCILLCFSLLLIHILSLNISVYAEETAETTDTEETITSSEIILEETASETLESPETIESTEETATVEVLNNPEVIETEETLPEGAEIPAFVEYDHYEDENAISTYGISLSNNINNIVVFTRFSDSIEYATPTTVGYADITYNTGQNSLKKYLEKLSYGAININTYFFPGNSDGNYYSVQLSHPADYYKRQYTLASGEPSVGYTTDAERMNREDELIREAVQSIKSELEASNLDLDLNNDGNIDGISFVTSALGPGFGNINRGDLLWPHKIDSYINIPINGKYVNTYNLLTKGSTNYGILGQYGQVSSTVIHEFLHTLSLPDLYRYGDTNSDPVGGWDMMANSTMSNVTAWYQREYMEFGARLPVYTQSTSGITLNTAKYEDSQETYAIIVKSDRNTNEYFVIENRAIDAESESKQANAGLLVYRIIDNPNGPYSTQGNAEGPPDFMYIFRPNETGLNSGYGDIAYATLSPDNPKGFTSLGKPLGTETSGYDKQTVYYSDGSNSGIVIDNLIENPDGSMTFDITLAKELSGSGTKDKPYEIYTATDLNILTSSTANTYYKLMNDIDMNGRSFNMIEFFQGNLDGNNKTLKNLSISGTNSAAFIEGVESTAYIYNLNFENPTITAGNGYAGVFASVSGKLENIHVNGGTITSKSGLQSRAGGLAGVLNDIGELKNCYTTANVTANEAGGLIAYMSGKITNCFAGGNVSGTTTGGLLSFVLESDKNVIQNSYWDIGTTGQTENGYIWPGTNPSQLSGCYGLQIQCADTVDEAKTTTAKVIVNNGGPLPSGTWSPSDTKIATINKTTGVISAVGNGKTTIVYTFSLGGNSVPLKKEISCTAKKPESQETTSKETESKETTTKETESKETTTKETTSKETQATKPTETKPTETKAPATKPAETKSPETEPPLEDPVEAFVTRFYVTILNRKPDPIGLRNWTQNLKSGKDQGANVGYGFIASDEWSYVKKKYKLKVTKFSIM
;
A
#
# COMPACT_ATOMS: atom_id res chain seq x y z
N MET A 1 17.35 -4.36 31.47
CA MET A 1 16.25 -4.69 32.42
C MET A 1 15.50 -5.94 31.94
N LYS A 2 15.87 -7.16 32.36
CA LYS A 2 15.25 -8.42 31.90
C LYS A 2 14.90 -9.34 33.08
N LYS A 3 13.68 -9.27 33.63
CA LYS A 3 13.10 -10.31 34.55
C LYS A 3 11.60 -10.20 34.93
N LYS A 4 10.77 -9.33 34.30
CA LYS A 4 9.34 -9.15 34.67
C LYS A 4 8.29 -9.73 33.70
N THR A 5 8.64 -10.07 32.46
CA THR A 5 7.66 -10.39 31.40
C THR A 5 6.97 -11.75 31.53
N PHE A 6 7.51 -12.67 32.35
CA PHE A 6 7.09 -14.09 32.37
C PHE A 6 5.86 -14.40 33.26
N LYS A 7 5.19 -13.40 33.83
CA LYS A 7 4.02 -13.61 34.72
C LYS A 7 2.66 -13.21 34.15
N ILE A 8 2.60 -12.69 32.92
CA ILE A 8 1.33 -12.22 32.30
C ILE A 8 0.69 -13.33 31.45
N TYR A 9 1.48 -14.10 30.69
CA TYR A 9 0.97 -15.14 29.79
C TYR A 9 0.20 -16.28 30.49
N SER A 10 0.57 -16.65 31.72
CA SER A 10 -0.15 -17.70 32.47
C SER A 10 -1.59 -17.32 32.83
N CYS A 11 -1.89 -16.03 33.02
CA CYS A 11 -3.26 -15.58 33.29
C CYS A 11 -4.13 -15.62 32.02
N ILE A 12 -3.56 -15.31 30.86
CA ILE A 12 -4.27 -15.28 29.58
C ILE A 12 -4.71 -16.70 29.18
N LEU A 13 -3.85 -17.71 29.34
CA LEU A 13 -4.23 -19.11 29.09
C LEU A 13 -5.36 -19.59 30.02
N LEU A 14 -5.36 -19.19 31.30
CA LEU A 14 -6.45 -19.55 32.21
C LEU A 14 -7.80 -18.96 31.76
N CYS A 15 -7.82 -17.68 31.37
CA CYS A 15 -9.04 -17.04 30.87
C CYS A 15 -9.57 -17.69 29.59
N PHE A 16 -8.70 -18.05 28.64
CA PHE A 16 -9.10 -18.76 27.42
C PHE A 16 -9.69 -20.15 27.71
N SER A 17 -9.09 -20.91 28.64
CA SER A 17 -9.62 -22.24 29.00
C SER A 17 -11.00 -22.16 29.68
N LEU A 18 -11.27 -21.13 30.48
CA LEU A 18 -12.59 -20.91 31.10
C LEU A 18 -13.65 -20.45 30.08
N LEU A 19 -13.27 -19.61 29.11
CA LEU A 19 -14.17 -19.16 28.05
C LEU A 19 -14.59 -20.33 27.14
N LEU A 20 -13.66 -21.22 26.80
CA LEU A 20 -13.93 -22.39 25.96
C LEU A 20 -14.92 -23.37 26.63
N ILE A 21 -14.82 -23.54 27.95
CA ILE A 21 -15.77 -24.35 28.74
C ILE A 21 -17.19 -23.73 28.70
N HIS A 22 -17.32 -22.42 28.80
CA HIS A 22 -18.63 -21.73 28.69
C HIS A 22 -19.27 -21.87 27.30
N ILE A 23 -18.47 -21.83 26.23
CA ILE A 23 -18.95 -21.98 24.85
C ILE A 23 -19.40 -23.42 24.56
N LEU A 24 -18.70 -24.42 25.09
CA LEU A 24 -19.09 -25.83 24.98
C LEU A 24 -20.39 -26.17 25.75
N SER A 25 -20.71 -25.43 26.82
CA SER A 25 -21.94 -25.64 27.61
C SER A 25 -23.24 -25.06 27.01
N LEU A 26 -23.20 -24.46 25.81
CA LEU A 26 -24.35 -23.76 25.21
C LEU A 26 -24.93 -24.39 23.93
N ASN A 27 -24.38 -25.52 23.45
CA ASN A 27 -24.75 -26.12 22.15
C ASN A 27 -25.22 -27.60 22.22
N ILE A 28 -25.79 -28.05 23.34
CA ILE A 28 -26.47 -29.36 23.44
C ILE A 28 -27.84 -29.18 24.10
N SER A 29 -28.86 -28.77 23.34
CA SER A 29 -30.27 -28.81 23.78
C SER A 29 -31.31 -28.63 22.65
N VAL A 30 -31.26 -29.41 21.55
CA VAL A 30 -32.47 -29.73 20.75
C VAL A 30 -32.33 -31.12 20.11
N TYR A 31 -32.92 -32.15 20.72
CA TYR A 31 -33.81 -33.18 20.11
C TYR A 31 -33.98 -34.43 21.00
N ALA A 32 -35.10 -35.12 20.77
CA ALA A 32 -35.52 -36.42 21.31
C ALA A 32 -35.96 -36.44 22.80
N GLU A 33 -37.07 -37.13 23.05
CA GLU A 33 -37.75 -37.27 24.33
C GLU A 33 -37.62 -38.69 24.91
N GLU A 34 -38.10 -38.82 26.14
CA GLU A 34 -38.73 -40.02 26.74
C GLU A 34 -37.90 -41.06 27.54
N THR A 35 -38.48 -41.39 28.70
CA THR A 35 -38.31 -42.59 29.56
C THR A 35 -37.09 -42.76 30.48
N ALA A 36 -37.37 -42.48 31.78
CA ALA A 36 -37.25 -43.43 32.91
C ALA A 36 -36.07 -43.38 33.92
N GLU A 37 -36.46 -43.61 35.18
CA GLU A 37 -35.73 -44.18 36.34
C GLU A 37 -34.46 -43.50 36.93
N THR A 38 -34.73 -42.47 37.75
CA THR A 38 -34.50 -42.43 39.23
C THR A 38 -33.18 -42.85 39.89
N THR A 39 -32.93 -42.17 41.03
CA THR A 39 -31.90 -42.36 42.08
C THR A 39 -30.52 -41.78 41.76
N ASP A 40 -29.93 -40.81 42.48
CA ASP A 40 -29.94 -40.37 43.91
C ASP A 40 -28.71 -40.85 44.68
N THR A 41 -27.74 -39.94 44.91
CA THR A 41 -27.12 -39.67 46.23
C THR A 41 -26.09 -38.54 46.14
N GLU A 42 -25.94 -37.80 47.25
CA GLU A 42 -24.88 -36.81 47.47
C GLU A 42 -23.61 -37.48 48.03
N GLU A 43 -22.42 -36.89 47.85
CA GLU A 43 -21.72 -36.30 49.00
C GLU A 43 -20.50 -35.43 48.60
N THR A 44 -20.18 -34.53 49.52
CA THR A 44 -19.34 -33.34 49.37
C THR A 44 -17.92 -33.51 49.96
N ILE A 45 -17.10 -32.47 49.77
CA ILE A 45 -16.30 -31.78 50.81
C ILE A 45 -14.73 -31.90 50.84
N THR A 46 -14.13 -30.70 50.63
CA THR A 46 -12.86 -30.12 51.15
C THR A 46 -11.46 -30.53 50.64
N SER A 47 -10.51 -29.62 50.98
CA SER A 47 -9.15 -29.46 50.47
C SER A 47 -8.21 -28.92 51.57
N SER A 48 -6.91 -29.22 51.48
CA SER A 48 -5.77 -28.68 52.27
C SER A 48 -4.48 -29.43 51.88
N GLU A 49 -3.24 -28.95 52.06
CA GLU A 49 -2.71 -27.57 52.07
C GLU A 49 -1.21 -27.61 51.65
N ILE A 50 -0.45 -26.51 51.80
CA ILE A 50 0.90 -26.30 51.22
C ILE A 50 2.01 -26.52 52.26
N ILE A 51 3.14 -27.13 51.85
CA ILE A 51 4.48 -26.86 52.43
C ILE A 51 5.52 -26.72 51.29
N LEU A 52 6.52 -25.85 51.51
CA LEU A 52 7.69 -25.58 50.66
C LEU A 52 8.97 -26.03 51.36
N GLU A 53 10.05 -26.33 50.62
CA GLU A 53 11.43 -26.12 51.11
C GLU A 53 12.44 -25.90 49.97
N GLU A 54 13.63 -25.42 50.30
CA GLU A 54 14.59 -24.73 49.40
C GLU A 54 16.05 -25.01 49.82
N THR A 55 16.97 -25.25 48.86
CA THR A 55 18.43 -25.07 49.07
C THR A 55 19.23 -24.77 47.79
N ALA A 56 20.28 -23.97 47.94
CA ALA A 56 21.34 -23.61 46.98
C ALA A 56 22.41 -24.74 46.82
N SER A 57 23.58 -24.65 46.14
CA SER A 57 24.32 -23.62 45.36
C SER A 57 25.49 -24.29 44.57
N GLU A 58 26.38 -23.49 43.95
CA GLU A 58 27.82 -23.79 43.62
C GLU A 58 28.15 -24.82 42.50
N THR A 59 29.21 -24.73 41.68
CA THR A 59 29.99 -23.58 41.11
C THR A 59 30.64 -23.99 39.74
N LEU A 60 31.42 -23.10 39.11
CA LEU A 60 32.12 -23.29 37.81
C LEU A 60 33.43 -24.11 37.91
N GLU A 61 33.83 -24.79 36.82
CA GLU A 61 35.16 -24.63 36.17
C GLU A 61 35.31 -25.41 34.83
N SER A 62 36.39 -25.12 34.09
CA SER A 62 36.91 -25.72 32.84
C SER A 62 38.47 -25.58 32.85
N PRO A 63 39.33 -26.11 31.92
CA PRO A 63 39.14 -26.35 30.48
C PRO A 63 39.95 -27.55 29.87
N GLU A 64 40.37 -27.41 28.60
CA GLU A 64 41.51 -28.04 27.86
C GLU A 64 41.33 -29.24 26.90
N THR A 65 42.35 -29.45 26.05
CA THR A 65 42.32 -29.93 24.63
C THR A 65 43.09 -31.25 24.37
N ILE A 66 43.02 -31.79 23.12
CA ILE A 66 44.06 -32.62 22.44
C ILE A 66 43.68 -32.87 20.94
N GLU A 67 44.63 -33.29 20.08
CA GLU A 67 44.60 -33.30 18.59
C GLU A 67 44.55 -34.71 17.91
N SER A 68 44.67 -34.75 16.56
CA SER A 68 45.20 -35.82 15.64
C SER A 68 44.27 -36.96 15.13
N THR A 69 44.43 -37.61 13.94
CA THR A 69 45.02 -37.31 12.59
C THR A 69 44.64 -38.40 11.53
N GLU A 70 44.75 -38.09 10.22
CA GLU A 70 45.05 -38.97 9.04
C GLU A 70 44.10 -40.09 8.49
N GLU A 71 43.41 -39.77 7.37
CA GLU A 71 43.53 -40.33 5.98
C GLU A 71 43.64 -41.85 5.65
N THR A 72 42.80 -42.36 4.70
CA THR A 72 43.16 -43.09 3.43
C THR A 72 41.91 -43.60 2.65
N ALA A 73 42.05 -44.02 1.36
CA ALA A 73 40.97 -43.96 0.33
C ALA A 73 40.70 -45.27 -0.50
N THR A 74 40.13 -45.13 -1.73
CA THR A 74 39.89 -46.11 -2.85
C THR A 74 38.50 -46.81 -2.92
N VAL A 75 37.83 -47.13 -4.08
CA VAL A 75 38.03 -46.89 -5.56
C VAL A 75 36.76 -47.32 -6.38
N GLU A 76 36.38 -46.58 -7.46
CA GLU A 76 35.71 -46.98 -8.76
C GLU A 76 34.35 -47.79 -8.78
N VAL A 77 33.49 -47.87 -9.84
CA VAL A 77 33.39 -47.30 -11.22
C VAL A 77 31.95 -47.39 -11.83
N LEU A 78 31.57 -46.40 -12.66
CA LEU A 78 30.62 -46.31 -13.81
C LEU A 78 29.41 -47.27 -14.00
N ASN A 79 28.26 -46.70 -14.44
CA ASN A 79 27.88 -46.74 -15.87
C ASN A 79 26.65 -45.90 -16.30
N ASN A 80 26.65 -45.57 -17.60
CA ASN A 80 25.64 -44.92 -18.47
C ASN A 80 24.95 -45.98 -19.38
N PRO A 81 24.07 -45.66 -20.37
CA PRO A 81 23.39 -44.40 -20.76
C PRO A 81 21.87 -44.52 -20.38
N GLU A 82 20.79 -44.08 -21.05
CA GLU A 82 20.43 -43.64 -22.43
C GLU A 82 19.02 -42.93 -22.34
N VAL A 83 18.51 -41.92 -23.09
CA VAL A 83 18.72 -41.18 -24.39
C VAL A 83 17.50 -41.31 -25.36
N ILE A 84 16.77 -40.19 -25.60
CA ILE A 84 16.59 -39.48 -26.91
C ILE A 84 15.26 -39.51 -27.74
N GLU A 85 14.28 -38.65 -27.36
CA GLU A 85 13.46 -37.63 -28.12
C GLU A 85 12.76 -37.82 -29.54
N THR A 86 12.15 -36.72 -30.07
CA THR A 86 11.36 -36.42 -31.32
C THR A 86 9.86 -36.84 -31.36
N GLU A 87 8.84 -36.15 -31.93
CA GLU A 87 8.49 -34.74 -32.28
C GLU A 87 6.92 -34.61 -32.47
N GLU A 88 6.34 -33.43 -32.82
CA GLU A 88 4.93 -33.03 -32.47
C GLU A 88 4.07 -32.15 -33.48
N THR A 89 3.77 -30.84 -33.22
CA THR A 89 2.83 -29.84 -33.88
C THR A 89 1.31 -29.69 -33.46
N LEU A 90 0.74 -28.45 -33.34
CA LEU A 90 -0.73 -28.11 -33.30
C LEU A 90 -1.13 -26.86 -34.14
N PRO A 91 -2.29 -26.82 -34.83
CA PRO A 91 -2.86 -25.57 -35.35
C PRO A 91 -3.84 -24.85 -34.40
N GLU A 92 -3.54 -23.58 -34.11
CA GLU A 92 -4.45 -22.40 -34.00
C GLU A 92 -5.90 -22.56 -33.45
N GLY A 93 -6.20 -21.87 -32.33
CA GLY A 93 -7.56 -21.38 -32.03
C GLY A 93 -8.06 -21.46 -30.58
N ALA A 94 -7.72 -20.47 -29.74
CA ALA A 94 -8.32 -20.29 -28.41
C ALA A 94 -8.42 -18.81 -28.01
N GLU A 95 -9.35 -18.47 -27.11
CA GLU A 95 -9.48 -17.14 -26.51
C GLU A 95 -8.34 -16.88 -25.51
N ILE A 96 -7.89 -15.64 -25.38
CA ILE A 96 -6.77 -15.25 -24.49
C ILE A 96 -7.19 -15.46 -23.02
N PRO A 97 -6.59 -16.39 -22.27
CA PRO A 97 -6.86 -16.55 -20.84
C PRO A 97 -6.21 -15.42 -20.04
N ALA A 98 -6.60 -15.27 -18.77
CA ALA A 98 -5.86 -14.41 -17.86
C ALA A 98 -4.42 -14.92 -17.71
N PHE A 99 -3.44 -14.02 -17.79
CA PHE A 99 -2.05 -14.34 -17.47
C PHE A 99 -1.96 -14.79 -16.02
N VAL A 100 -1.53 -16.03 -15.80
CA VAL A 100 -0.91 -16.47 -14.55
C VAL A 100 0.57 -16.60 -14.88
N GLU A 101 1.32 -15.54 -14.59
CA GLU A 101 2.75 -15.48 -14.90
C GLU A 101 3.51 -16.27 -13.84
N TYR A 102 4.18 -17.35 -14.24
CA TYR A 102 4.95 -18.22 -13.35
C TYR A 102 6.44 -17.98 -13.54
N ASP A 103 7.04 -17.39 -12.52
CA ASP A 103 8.49 -17.36 -12.32
C ASP A 103 8.86 -18.11 -11.03
N HIS A 104 10.05 -18.71 -11.01
CA HIS A 104 10.36 -19.83 -10.12
C HIS A 104 10.79 -19.44 -8.70
N TYR A 105 9.83 -18.99 -7.88
CA TYR A 105 10.02 -18.70 -6.44
C TYR A 105 8.94 -19.32 -5.52
N GLU A 106 8.68 -20.63 -5.65
CA GLU A 106 8.04 -21.44 -4.59
C GLU A 106 9.07 -22.20 -3.75
N ASP A 107 9.93 -21.46 -3.03
CA ASP A 107 10.57 -21.98 -1.82
C ASP A 107 10.19 -21.13 -0.59
N GLU A 108 9.00 -21.37 -0.01
CA GLU A 108 8.63 -20.86 1.32
C GLU A 108 9.55 -21.42 2.44
N ASN A 109 10.48 -22.35 2.13
CA ASN A 109 11.58 -22.78 3.01
C ASN A 109 12.94 -22.16 2.65
N ALA A 110 13.03 -21.13 1.79
CA ALA A 110 14.25 -20.34 1.53
C ALA A 110 14.63 -19.40 2.72
N ILE A 111 14.30 -19.81 3.94
CA ILE A 111 15.05 -19.49 5.16
C ILE A 111 15.71 -20.77 5.70
N SER A 112 16.02 -21.72 4.81
CA SER A 112 17.36 -22.27 4.73
C SER A 112 18.33 -21.09 4.67
N THR A 113 19.25 -21.02 5.62
CA THR A 113 20.33 -20.04 5.54
C THR A 113 21.24 -20.44 4.39
N TYR A 114 21.07 -19.82 3.22
CA TYR A 114 22.15 -19.69 2.22
C TYR A 114 23.32 -18.82 2.70
N GLY A 115 23.26 -18.38 3.97
CA GLY A 115 24.36 -18.55 4.93
C GLY A 115 24.87 -20.00 5.11
N ILE A 116 25.02 -20.74 4.00
CA ILE A 116 26.24 -21.51 3.76
C ILE A 116 27.39 -20.54 4.07
N SER A 117 28.44 -21.00 4.74
CA SER A 117 29.67 -20.21 4.78
C SER A 117 30.28 -20.23 3.37
N LEU A 118 29.82 -19.33 2.49
CA LEU A 118 30.28 -19.10 1.12
C LEU A 118 31.67 -18.41 1.12
N SER A 119 32.54 -18.94 1.96
CA SER A 119 33.94 -18.60 2.21
C SER A 119 34.82 -19.73 1.66
N ASN A 120 34.51 -20.21 0.45
CA ASN A 120 34.94 -21.49 -0.11
C ASN A 120 35.15 -21.44 -1.63
N ASN A 121 35.82 -22.46 -2.16
CA ASN A 121 36.08 -22.60 -3.59
C ASN A 121 34.92 -23.37 -4.27
N ILE A 122 34.13 -22.72 -5.14
CA ILE A 122 33.02 -23.38 -5.84
C ILE A 122 33.53 -23.98 -7.17
N ASN A 123 33.24 -25.25 -7.43
CA ASN A 123 33.53 -25.91 -8.71
C ASN A 123 32.26 -25.92 -9.58
N ASN A 124 32.06 -24.85 -10.36
CA ASN A 124 30.91 -24.71 -11.23
C ASN A 124 31.11 -25.50 -12.53
N ILE A 125 30.03 -26.10 -13.03
CA ILE A 125 30.06 -26.93 -14.25
C ILE A 125 29.29 -26.23 -15.37
N VAL A 126 29.84 -26.19 -16.58
CA VAL A 126 29.13 -25.75 -17.80
C VAL A 126 29.07 -26.90 -18.79
N VAL A 127 27.85 -27.33 -19.12
CA VAL A 127 27.56 -28.39 -20.10
C VAL A 127 27.07 -27.77 -21.40
N PHE A 128 27.79 -27.99 -22.49
CA PHE A 128 27.36 -27.58 -23.83
C PHE A 128 26.42 -28.62 -24.45
N THR A 129 25.23 -28.20 -24.86
CA THR A 129 24.22 -29.01 -25.54
C THR A 129 23.86 -28.40 -26.89
N ARG A 130 23.50 -29.22 -27.88
CA ARG A 130 22.99 -28.79 -29.19
C ARG A 130 21.82 -29.65 -29.63
N PHE A 131 20.85 -29.00 -30.27
CA PHE A 131 19.73 -29.66 -30.92
C PHE A 131 20.17 -30.51 -32.11
N SER A 132 19.31 -31.38 -32.63
CA SER A 132 19.70 -32.41 -33.60
C SER A 132 19.89 -31.90 -35.02
N ASP A 133 19.13 -30.85 -35.34
CA ASP A 133 19.29 -29.99 -36.51
C ASP A 133 20.54 -29.10 -36.43
N SER A 134 21.14 -28.96 -35.24
CA SER A 134 22.23 -28.04 -34.98
C SER A 134 23.59 -28.69 -35.23
N ILE A 135 24.41 -27.97 -36.00
CA ILE A 135 25.82 -28.29 -36.18
C ILE A 135 26.59 -28.14 -34.87
N GLU A 136 27.73 -28.83 -34.78
CA GLU A 136 28.66 -28.66 -33.66
C GLU A 136 29.17 -27.21 -33.59
N TYR A 137 29.18 -26.66 -32.39
CA TYR A 137 29.61 -25.28 -32.10
C TYR A 137 30.65 -25.20 -30.97
N ALA A 138 30.75 -26.23 -30.11
CA ALA A 138 31.75 -26.30 -29.07
C ALA A 138 33.08 -26.71 -29.71
N THR A 139 34.10 -25.88 -29.49
CA THR A 139 35.44 -26.00 -30.05
C THR A 139 36.44 -25.37 -29.07
N PRO A 140 37.75 -25.67 -29.15
CA PRO A 140 38.76 -24.99 -28.33
C PRO A 140 38.70 -23.46 -28.41
N THR A 141 38.31 -22.89 -29.57
CA THR A 141 38.15 -21.43 -29.75
C THR A 141 36.92 -20.88 -29.05
N THR A 142 35.75 -21.51 -29.23
CA THR A 142 34.49 -21.03 -28.65
C THR A 142 34.44 -21.24 -27.15
N VAL A 143 34.96 -22.37 -26.64
CA VAL A 143 35.11 -22.60 -25.19
C VAL A 143 36.17 -21.67 -24.60
N GLY A 144 37.16 -21.21 -25.37
CA GLY A 144 38.04 -20.10 -24.97
C GLY A 144 37.30 -18.79 -24.70
N TYR A 145 36.20 -18.50 -25.40
CA TYR A 145 35.34 -17.34 -25.11
C TYR A 145 34.44 -17.58 -23.88
N ALA A 146 34.03 -18.83 -23.64
CA ALA A 146 33.36 -19.21 -22.39
C ALA A 146 34.29 -19.05 -21.18
N ASP A 147 35.56 -19.47 -21.27
CA ASP A 147 36.54 -19.29 -20.20
C ASP A 147 36.77 -17.82 -19.85
N ILE A 148 36.82 -16.93 -20.86
CA ILE A 148 36.84 -15.48 -20.64
C ILE A 148 35.57 -14.99 -19.92
N THR A 149 34.40 -15.54 -20.26
CA THR A 149 33.11 -15.18 -19.64
C THR A 149 32.99 -15.65 -18.19
N TYR A 150 33.49 -16.84 -17.86
CA TYR A 150 33.31 -17.46 -16.54
C TYR A 150 34.52 -17.27 -15.60
N ASN A 151 35.75 -17.38 -16.09
CA ASN A 151 36.96 -17.52 -15.28
C ASN A 151 37.98 -16.38 -15.42
N THR A 152 38.33 -15.98 -16.66
CA THR A 152 39.57 -15.22 -16.93
C THR A 152 39.39 -13.77 -17.39
N GLY A 153 38.19 -13.38 -17.85
CA GLY A 153 37.85 -11.99 -18.18
C GLY A 153 37.74 -11.09 -16.95
N GLN A 154 37.91 -9.78 -17.13
CA GLN A 154 37.84 -8.81 -16.03
C GLN A 154 36.43 -8.70 -15.41
N ASN A 155 35.40 -8.81 -16.24
CA ASN A 155 33.99 -8.77 -15.81
C ASN A 155 33.38 -10.19 -15.78
N SER A 156 34.22 -11.22 -15.62
CA SER A 156 33.79 -12.62 -15.59
C SER A 156 32.99 -12.96 -14.33
N LEU A 157 32.21 -14.05 -14.36
CA LEU A 157 31.50 -14.57 -13.18
C LEU A 157 32.43 -14.68 -11.96
N LYS A 158 33.64 -15.22 -12.17
CA LYS A 158 34.68 -15.29 -11.14
C LYS A 158 35.02 -13.92 -10.54
N LYS A 159 35.34 -12.93 -11.38
CA LYS A 159 35.72 -11.60 -10.89
C LYS A 159 34.56 -10.84 -10.26
N TYR A 160 33.33 -11.05 -10.75
CA TYR A 160 32.13 -10.47 -10.14
C TYR A 160 31.87 -11.04 -8.75
N LEU A 161 31.92 -12.38 -8.57
CA LEU A 161 31.70 -12.99 -7.25
C LEU A 161 32.86 -12.74 -6.27
N GLU A 162 34.12 -12.73 -6.74
CA GLU A 162 35.26 -12.30 -5.91
C GLU A 162 35.04 -10.87 -5.38
N LYS A 163 34.62 -9.93 -6.25
CA LYS A 163 34.31 -8.53 -5.88
C LYS A 163 33.14 -8.44 -4.91
N LEU A 164 32.01 -9.07 -5.25
CA LEU A 164 30.77 -9.05 -4.47
C LEU A 164 30.95 -9.58 -3.04
N SER A 165 31.74 -10.65 -2.89
CA SER A 165 31.94 -11.38 -1.64
C SER A 165 33.18 -10.96 -0.84
N TYR A 166 33.89 -9.90 -1.25
CA TYR A 166 35.19 -9.51 -0.66
C TYR A 166 36.23 -10.64 -0.67
N GLY A 167 36.21 -11.47 -1.72
CA GLY A 167 37.08 -12.63 -1.89
C GLY A 167 36.68 -13.88 -1.10
N ALA A 168 35.49 -13.92 -0.49
CA ALA A 168 35.01 -15.11 0.22
C ALA A 168 34.63 -16.25 -0.75
N ILE A 169 33.94 -15.92 -1.86
CA ILE A 169 33.67 -16.87 -2.96
C ILE A 169 34.85 -16.88 -3.93
N ASN A 170 35.39 -18.07 -4.19
CA ASN A 170 36.36 -18.32 -5.26
C ASN A 170 35.83 -19.38 -6.22
N ILE A 171 34.99 -18.98 -7.19
CA ILE A 171 34.41 -19.89 -8.19
C ILE A 171 35.43 -20.25 -9.29
N ASN A 172 35.47 -21.51 -9.71
CA ASN A 172 36.17 -21.98 -10.91
C ASN A 172 35.17 -22.76 -11.76
N THR A 173 35.08 -22.42 -13.04
CA THR A 173 34.15 -23.08 -13.98
C THR A 173 34.88 -24.07 -14.88
N TYR A 174 34.34 -25.27 -14.99
CA TYR A 174 34.85 -26.37 -15.79
C TYR A 174 33.87 -26.70 -16.93
N PHE A 175 34.41 -26.96 -18.13
CA PHE A 175 33.65 -27.07 -19.37
C PHE A 175 33.55 -28.51 -19.87
N PHE A 176 32.33 -28.96 -20.14
CA PHE A 176 32.01 -30.31 -20.58
C PHE A 176 31.00 -30.27 -21.75
N PRO A 177 30.93 -31.31 -22.60
CA PRO A 177 31.90 -32.39 -22.74
C PRO A 177 33.33 -31.94 -23.13
N GLY A 178 34.35 -32.66 -22.70
CA GLY A 178 35.75 -32.29 -22.97
C GLY A 178 36.77 -33.41 -22.74
N ASN A 179 37.80 -33.48 -23.60
CA ASN A 179 38.84 -34.51 -23.53
C ASN A 179 40.22 -34.01 -23.06
N SER A 180 41.09 -34.94 -22.67
CA SER A 180 42.45 -34.68 -22.13
C SER A 180 43.38 -33.89 -23.06
N ASP A 181 43.07 -33.86 -24.36
CA ASP A 181 43.83 -33.15 -25.38
C ASP A 181 43.35 -31.69 -25.56
N GLY A 182 42.40 -31.23 -24.73
CA GLY A 182 41.83 -29.88 -24.76
C GLY A 182 40.79 -29.66 -25.86
N ASN A 183 40.20 -30.73 -26.40
CA ASN A 183 39.11 -30.64 -27.38
C ASN A 183 37.76 -30.73 -26.66
N TYR A 184 36.85 -29.86 -27.05
CA TYR A 184 35.47 -29.81 -26.57
C TYR A 184 34.51 -30.12 -27.71
N TYR A 185 33.34 -30.62 -27.35
CA TYR A 185 32.19 -30.91 -28.21
C TYR A 185 30.92 -30.63 -27.41
N SER A 186 29.74 -30.70 -28.03
CA SER A 186 28.46 -30.54 -27.32
C SER A 186 27.65 -31.83 -27.33
N VAL A 187 26.89 -32.07 -26.27
CA VAL A 187 25.90 -33.14 -26.20
C VAL A 187 24.88 -32.90 -27.30
N GLN A 188 24.79 -33.80 -28.27
CA GLN A 188 23.76 -33.72 -29.30
C GLN A 188 22.46 -34.32 -28.76
N LEU A 189 21.55 -33.43 -28.37
CA LEU A 189 20.13 -33.70 -28.31
C LEU A 189 19.65 -34.11 -29.72
N SER A 190 18.72 -35.03 -29.78
CA SER A 190 17.92 -35.47 -30.93
C SER A 190 16.60 -34.70 -31.16
N HIS A 191 16.02 -34.00 -30.17
CA HIS A 191 15.21 -32.76 -30.29
C HIS A 191 15.83 -31.77 -31.30
N PRO A 192 15.24 -31.44 -32.48
CA PRO A 192 15.50 -30.18 -33.16
C PRO A 192 15.15 -28.96 -32.29
N ALA A 193 15.56 -27.77 -32.74
CA ALA A 193 15.50 -26.57 -31.91
C ALA A 193 14.08 -26.11 -31.54
N ASP A 194 13.05 -26.49 -32.31
CA ASP A 194 11.69 -25.97 -32.13
C ASP A 194 10.85 -26.75 -31.12
N TYR A 195 11.18 -28.01 -30.80
CA TYR A 195 10.45 -28.78 -29.76
C TYR A 195 10.52 -28.10 -28.39
N TYR A 196 11.67 -27.49 -28.13
CA TYR A 196 12.03 -26.76 -26.92
C TYR A 196 11.53 -25.31 -26.90
N LYS A 197 10.70 -24.91 -27.86
CA LYS A 197 10.08 -23.57 -27.91
C LYS A 197 8.59 -23.68 -27.68
N ARG A 198 7.98 -22.58 -27.24
CA ARG A 198 6.53 -22.43 -27.31
C ARG A 198 6.11 -22.40 -28.78
N GLN A 199 4.98 -23.02 -29.07
CA GLN A 199 4.52 -23.17 -30.44
C GLN A 199 4.23 -21.83 -31.13
N TYR A 200 4.54 -21.76 -32.42
CA TYR A 200 4.40 -20.57 -33.26
C TYR A 200 4.04 -21.00 -34.69
N THR A 201 3.52 -20.11 -35.56
CA THR A 201 3.20 -20.50 -36.95
C THR A 201 4.46 -20.49 -37.83
N LEU A 202 4.74 -21.57 -38.56
CA LEU A 202 5.85 -21.62 -39.54
C LEU A 202 5.53 -20.78 -40.78
N ALA A 203 6.57 -20.47 -41.56
CA ALA A 203 6.43 -19.78 -42.84
C ALA A 203 5.62 -20.56 -43.91
N SER A 204 5.30 -21.84 -43.66
CA SER A 204 4.38 -22.66 -44.46
C SER A 204 2.90 -22.38 -44.18
N GLY A 205 2.57 -21.70 -43.08
CA GLY A 205 1.20 -21.59 -42.55
C GLY A 205 0.78 -22.77 -41.68
N GLU A 206 1.47 -23.90 -41.80
CA GLU A 206 1.43 -24.98 -40.80
C GLU A 206 2.06 -24.50 -39.49
N PRO A 207 1.68 -25.07 -38.34
CA PRO A 207 2.30 -24.77 -37.06
C PRO A 207 3.74 -25.28 -36.95
N SER A 208 4.51 -24.67 -36.06
CA SER A 208 5.76 -25.22 -35.57
C SER A 208 5.48 -26.38 -34.62
N VAL A 209 6.54 -27.11 -34.31
CA VAL A 209 6.44 -28.36 -33.57
C VAL A 209 6.20 -28.14 -32.06
N GLY A 210 6.66 -27.03 -31.48
CA GLY A 210 6.85 -26.80 -30.05
C GLY A 210 5.66 -26.89 -29.08
N TYR A 211 5.97 -26.76 -27.78
CA TYR A 211 5.04 -27.02 -26.68
C TYR A 211 3.92 -25.97 -26.55
N THR A 212 2.86 -26.38 -25.84
CA THR A 212 1.54 -25.75 -25.91
C THR A 212 1.01 -25.41 -24.50
N THR A 213 1.44 -26.19 -23.50
CA THR A 213 1.15 -26.03 -22.08
C THR A 213 2.43 -26.02 -21.25
N ASP A 214 2.38 -25.43 -20.05
CA ASP A 214 3.56 -25.39 -19.17
C ASP A 214 3.89 -26.76 -18.54
N ALA A 215 2.91 -27.68 -18.49
CA ALA A 215 3.17 -29.08 -18.14
C ALA A 215 4.00 -29.80 -19.22
N GLU A 216 3.76 -29.51 -20.52
CA GLU A 216 4.66 -29.96 -21.59
C GLU A 216 6.01 -29.27 -21.46
N ARG A 217 6.06 -27.94 -21.28
CA ARG A 217 7.30 -27.17 -21.09
C ARG A 217 8.23 -27.84 -20.06
N MET A 218 7.73 -28.12 -18.86
CA MET A 218 8.49 -28.75 -17.78
C MET A 218 8.96 -30.18 -18.11
N ASN A 219 8.10 -31.00 -18.72
CA ASN A 219 8.48 -32.38 -19.11
C ASN A 219 9.60 -32.40 -20.15
N ARG A 220 9.62 -31.42 -21.07
CA ARG A 220 10.67 -31.29 -22.09
C ARG A 220 11.97 -30.81 -21.48
N GLU A 221 11.90 -29.90 -20.53
CA GLU A 221 13.11 -29.43 -19.85
C GLU A 221 13.75 -30.54 -19.01
N ASP A 222 12.95 -31.36 -18.31
CA ASP A 222 13.44 -32.60 -17.67
C ASP A 222 14.08 -33.55 -18.68
N GLU A 223 13.50 -33.74 -19.87
CA GLU A 223 14.09 -34.53 -20.95
C GLU A 223 15.47 -33.98 -21.39
N LEU A 224 15.55 -32.70 -21.76
CA LEU A 224 16.78 -32.00 -22.17
C LEU A 224 17.89 -32.13 -21.12
N ILE A 225 17.56 -31.84 -19.87
CA ILE A 225 18.54 -31.77 -18.78
C ILE A 225 18.95 -33.18 -18.36
N ARG A 226 18.02 -34.14 -18.27
CA ARG A 226 18.37 -35.54 -17.99
C ARG A 226 19.28 -36.11 -19.06
N GLU A 227 19.10 -35.77 -20.33
CA GLU A 227 19.97 -36.26 -21.42
C GLU A 227 21.33 -35.59 -21.45
N ALA A 228 21.39 -34.29 -21.15
CA ALA A 228 22.65 -33.57 -20.94
C ALA A 228 23.44 -34.17 -19.77
N VAL A 229 22.80 -34.32 -18.60
CA VAL A 229 23.38 -34.88 -17.36
C VAL A 229 23.81 -36.33 -17.55
N GLN A 230 22.96 -37.16 -18.18
CA GLN A 230 23.33 -38.55 -18.50
C GLN A 230 24.57 -38.56 -19.40
N SER A 231 24.57 -37.82 -20.51
CA SER A 231 25.67 -37.85 -21.48
C SER A 231 27.03 -37.50 -20.88
N ILE A 232 27.11 -36.49 -20.02
CA ILE A 232 28.37 -36.05 -19.37
C ILE A 232 28.68 -36.76 -18.05
N LYS A 233 27.77 -37.58 -17.51
CA LYS A 233 27.95 -38.26 -16.21
C LYS A 233 29.32 -38.90 -16.04
N SER A 234 29.74 -39.74 -17.00
CA SER A 234 31.01 -40.47 -16.91
C SER A 234 32.25 -39.57 -16.98
N GLU A 235 32.15 -38.39 -17.61
CA GLU A 235 33.22 -37.39 -17.63
C GLU A 235 33.31 -36.65 -16.29
N LEU A 236 32.17 -36.29 -15.67
CA LEU A 236 32.14 -35.72 -14.32
C LEU A 236 32.58 -36.72 -13.24
N GLU A 237 32.12 -37.98 -13.29
CA GLU A 237 32.52 -39.02 -12.32
C GLU A 237 34.04 -39.24 -12.32
N ALA A 238 34.69 -39.10 -13.48
CA ALA A 238 36.14 -39.21 -13.65
C ALA A 238 36.93 -37.91 -13.38
N SER A 239 36.25 -36.77 -13.22
CA SER A 239 36.91 -35.46 -13.10
C SER A 239 37.67 -35.25 -11.78
N ASN A 240 37.29 -35.97 -10.72
CA ASN A 240 37.73 -35.75 -9.33
C ASN A 240 37.48 -34.33 -8.79
N LEU A 241 36.55 -33.58 -9.39
CA LEU A 241 36.03 -32.34 -8.80
C LEU A 241 35.14 -32.67 -7.61
N ASP A 242 35.24 -31.85 -6.55
CA ASP A 242 34.22 -31.84 -5.49
C ASP A 242 33.06 -30.97 -5.96
N LEU A 243 31.87 -31.55 -6.03
CA LEU A 243 30.67 -30.92 -6.61
C LEU A 243 29.60 -30.57 -5.56
N ASP A 244 29.77 -31.03 -4.31
CA ASP A 244 28.84 -30.82 -3.20
C ASP A 244 29.64 -30.51 -1.93
N LEU A 245 30.13 -29.28 -1.89
CA LEU A 245 30.95 -28.70 -0.84
C LEU A 245 30.10 -28.44 0.41
N ASN A 246 28.82 -28.11 0.22
CA ASN A 246 27.89 -27.83 1.30
C ASN A 246 27.40 -29.12 2.03
N ASN A 247 27.44 -30.25 1.32
CA ASN A 247 27.08 -31.61 1.75
C ASN A 247 25.58 -31.86 1.97
N ASP A 248 24.70 -31.22 1.20
CA ASP A 248 23.25 -31.49 1.18
C ASP A 248 22.86 -32.68 0.28
N GLY A 249 23.74 -33.13 -0.62
CA GLY A 249 23.52 -34.21 -1.57
C GLY A 249 23.36 -33.77 -3.04
N ASN A 250 23.36 -32.47 -3.32
CA ASN A 250 23.16 -31.90 -4.65
C ASN A 250 24.44 -31.21 -5.18
N ILE A 251 24.47 -30.90 -6.46
CA ILE A 251 25.59 -30.20 -7.11
C ILE A 251 25.45 -28.68 -6.90
N ASP A 252 26.44 -28.04 -6.27
CA ASP A 252 26.41 -26.62 -5.86
C ASP A 252 26.29 -25.61 -7.03
N GLY A 253 26.68 -26.01 -8.25
CA GLY A 253 26.67 -25.11 -9.41
C GLY A 253 26.83 -25.85 -10.73
N ILE A 254 25.78 -25.84 -11.54
CA ILE A 254 25.78 -26.37 -12.91
C ILE A 254 24.90 -25.52 -13.83
N SER A 255 25.40 -25.27 -15.03
CA SER A 255 24.72 -24.51 -16.08
C SER A 255 24.75 -25.27 -17.41
N PHE A 256 23.64 -25.25 -18.15
CA PHE A 256 23.48 -25.90 -19.45
C PHE A 256 23.39 -24.83 -20.54
N VAL A 257 24.29 -24.87 -21.51
CA VAL A 257 24.34 -23.89 -22.62
C VAL A 257 23.87 -24.56 -23.90
N THR A 258 22.74 -24.11 -24.45
CA THR A 258 22.11 -24.68 -25.65
C THR A 258 22.61 -24.03 -26.95
N SER A 259 22.40 -24.68 -28.11
CA SER A 259 22.73 -24.12 -29.44
C SER A 259 21.85 -22.92 -29.86
N ALA A 260 20.86 -22.52 -29.05
CA ALA A 260 19.99 -21.39 -29.32
C ALA A 260 20.75 -20.05 -29.48
N LEU A 261 20.15 -19.12 -30.23
CA LEU A 261 20.73 -17.79 -30.50
C LEU A 261 20.42 -16.75 -29.42
N GLY A 262 19.44 -17.01 -28.55
CA GLY A 262 19.08 -16.19 -27.39
C GLY A 262 17.76 -15.42 -27.52
N PRO A 263 17.36 -14.72 -26.43
CA PRO A 263 16.17 -13.88 -26.35
C PRO A 263 15.86 -13.04 -27.59
N GLY A 264 14.60 -13.06 -28.03
CA GLY A 264 14.13 -12.24 -29.16
C GLY A 264 14.57 -12.74 -30.56
N PHE A 265 15.34 -13.83 -30.64
CA PHE A 265 15.70 -14.47 -31.90
C PHE A 265 15.10 -15.88 -32.01
N GLY A 266 14.55 -16.22 -33.18
CA GLY A 266 14.12 -17.59 -33.47
C GLY A 266 12.92 -18.11 -32.68
N ASN A 267 12.03 -17.22 -32.23
CA ASN A 267 10.79 -17.50 -31.49
C ASN A 267 11.02 -18.03 -30.06
N ILE A 268 11.78 -17.26 -29.28
CA ILE A 268 12.01 -17.47 -27.85
C ILE A 268 11.62 -16.18 -27.12
N ASN A 269 10.59 -16.24 -26.26
CA ASN A 269 10.02 -15.11 -25.53
C ASN A 269 10.27 -15.26 -24.01
N ARG A 270 9.94 -14.22 -23.22
CA ARG A 270 9.99 -14.29 -21.75
C ARG A 270 9.12 -15.45 -21.24
N GLY A 271 9.64 -16.26 -20.32
CA GLY A 271 8.92 -17.42 -19.76
C GLY A 271 8.80 -18.63 -20.71
N ASP A 272 9.57 -18.65 -21.81
CA ASP A 272 9.74 -19.85 -22.63
C ASP A 272 10.94 -20.69 -22.16
N LEU A 273 10.92 -22.01 -22.37
CA LEU A 273 11.95 -22.96 -21.93
C LEU A 273 13.38 -22.54 -22.34
N LEU A 274 13.58 -22.12 -23.60
CA LEU A 274 14.89 -21.65 -24.09
C LEU A 274 15.21 -20.18 -23.77
N TRP A 275 14.38 -19.50 -22.99
CA TRP A 275 14.76 -18.24 -22.35
C TRP A 275 15.76 -18.54 -21.23
N PRO A 276 16.87 -17.78 -21.08
CA PRO A 276 17.80 -17.96 -19.98
C PRO A 276 17.09 -17.87 -18.62
N HIS A 277 17.29 -18.86 -17.76
CA HIS A 277 16.65 -18.91 -16.44
C HIS A 277 17.41 -19.82 -15.46
N LYS A 278 17.19 -19.59 -14.16
CA LYS A 278 17.48 -20.54 -13.08
C LYS A 278 16.21 -21.29 -12.68
N ILE A 279 16.33 -22.58 -12.35
CA ILE A 279 15.22 -23.41 -11.86
C ILE A 279 15.70 -24.43 -10.82
N ASP A 280 14.79 -24.85 -9.94
CA ASP A 280 14.96 -26.00 -9.05
C ASP A 280 14.10 -27.16 -9.58
N SER A 281 14.73 -28.19 -10.13
CA SER A 281 14.11 -29.41 -10.66
C SER A 281 15.02 -30.61 -10.40
N TYR A 282 14.50 -31.61 -9.68
CA TYR A 282 15.28 -32.76 -9.22
C TYR A 282 15.53 -33.78 -10.34
N ILE A 283 16.72 -33.73 -10.91
CA ILE A 283 17.20 -34.64 -11.95
C ILE A 283 17.69 -35.92 -11.28
N ASN A 284 16.89 -36.99 -11.36
CA ASN A 284 17.17 -38.28 -10.71
C ASN A 284 18.26 -39.11 -11.44
N ILE A 285 19.44 -38.53 -11.63
CA ILE A 285 20.64 -39.13 -12.20
C ILE A 285 21.81 -38.84 -11.24
N PRO A 286 22.25 -39.81 -10.43
CA PRO A 286 23.34 -39.59 -9.49
C PRO A 286 24.69 -39.54 -10.22
N ILE A 287 25.54 -38.60 -9.85
CA ILE A 287 26.93 -38.45 -10.27
C ILE A 287 27.79 -38.59 -9.00
N ASN A 288 28.55 -39.67 -8.86
CA ASN A 288 29.28 -40.01 -7.61
C ASN A 288 28.38 -39.98 -6.34
N GLY A 289 27.07 -40.19 -6.49
CA GLY A 289 26.08 -40.13 -5.40
C GLY A 289 25.49 -38.75 -5.10
N LYS A 290 25.85 -37.71 -5.86
CA LYS A 290 25.27 -36.36 -5.81
C LYS A 290 24.27 -36.16 -6.96
N TYR A 291 23.32 -35.24 -6.83
CA TYR A 291 22.26 -35.01 -7.82
C TYR A 291 22.27 -33.58 -8.38
N VAL A 292 21.77 -33.39 -9.61
CA VAL A 292 21.41 -32.05 -10.08
C VAL A 292 20.01 -31.74 -9.55
N ASN A 293 19.88 -30.73 -8.70
CA ASN A 293 18.59 -30.23 -8.22
C ASN A 293 18.35 -28.78 -8.65
N THR A 294 19.40 -27.99 -8.76
CA THR A 294 19.35 -26.58 -9.14
C THR A 294 20.28 -26.37 -10.32
N TYR A 295 19.80 -25.70 -11.37
CA TYR A 295 20.62 -25.41 -12.55
C TYR A 295 20.19 -24.12 -13.25
N ASN A 296 21.09 -23.61 -14.08
CA ASN A 296 20.84 -22.49 -14.97
C ASN A 296 20.77 -22.99 -16.43
N LEU A 297 19.63 -22.81 -17.10
CA LEU A 297 19.52 -23.06 -18.54
C LEU A 297 19.83 -21.78 -19.30
N LEU A 298 20.71 -21.87 -20.30
CA LEU A 298 21.33 -20.75 -20.99
C LEU A 298 21.37 -20.99 -22.51
N THR A 299 21.62 -19.92 -23.25
CA THR A 299 21.81 -19.96 -24.71
C THR A 299 23.23 -19.54 -25.07
N LYS A 300 23.85 -20.17 -26.07
CA LYS A 300 25.23 -19.83 -26.47
C LYS A 300 25.38 -18.42 -27.06
N GLY A 301 24.28 -17.82 -27.53
CA GLY A 301 24.26 -16.55 -28.24
C GLY A 301 24.64 -16.64 -29.72
N SER A 302 25.14 -15.53 -30.26
CA SER A 302 25.63 -15.36 -31.62
C SER A 302 27.14 -15.55 -31.74
N THR A 303 27.68 -15.59 -32.97
CA THR A 303 29.13 -15.67 -33.22
C THR A 303 29.91 -14.47 -32.66
N ASN A 304 29.24 -13.33 -32.45
CA ASN A 304 29.86 -12.09 -31.99
C ASN A 304 29.56 -11.79 -30.52
N TYR A 305 28.37 -12.11 -30.03
CA TYR A 305 27.84 -11.69 -28.73
C TYR A 305 27.13 -12.84 -27.99
N GLY A 306 27.20 -12.86 -26.66
CA GLY A 306 26.78 -13.99 -25.81
C GLY A 306 27.96 -14.88 -25.41
N ILE A 307 27.68 -15.97 -24.70
CA ILE A 307 28.67 -16.82 -23.99
C ILE A 307 29.81 -17.30 -24.90
N LEU A 308 29.52 -17.60 -26.17
CA LEU A 308 30.50 -18.11 -27.14
C LEU A 308 30.84 -17.10 -28.25
N GLY A 309 30.56 -15.81 -28.04
CA GLY A 309 30.83 -14.74 -28.99
C GLY A 309 32.26 -14.21 -28.91
N GLN A 310 32.88 -13.90 -30.05
CA GLN A 310 34.25 -13.31 -30.07
C GLN A 310 34.35 -11.97 -29.33
N TYR A 311 33.28 -11.18 -29.35
CA TYR A 311 33.12 -9.93 -28.62
C TYR A 311 32.04 -10.11 -27.53
N GLY A 312 31.95 -11.32 -26.96
CA GLY A 312 30.91 -11.73 -26.03
C GLY A 312 30.67 -10.67 -24.97
N GLN A 313 29.53 -9.96 -25.09
CA GLN A 313 29.08 -8.99 -24.09
C GLN A 313 29.13 -9.72 -22.74
N VAL A 314 30.02 -9.25 -21.87
CA VAL A 314 30.53 -10.10 -20.79
C VAL A 314 29.35 -10.47 -19.92
N SER A 315 29.07 -11.78 -19.83
CA SER A 315 27.67 -12.20 -19.77
C SER A 315 27.03 -11.91 -18.42
N SER A 316 26.39 -10.75 -18.35
CA SER A 316 25.52 -10.34 -17.26
C SER A 316 24.39 -11.33 -17.04
N THR A 317 23.86 -11.97 -18.10
CA THR A 317 22.94 -13.11 -17.98
C THR A 317 23.54 -14.27 -17.20
N VAL A 318 24.77 -14.71 -17.51
CA VAL A 318 25.46 -15.77 -16.72
C VAL A 318 25.58 -15.38 -15.24
N ILE A 319 25.84 -14.10 -14.95
CA ILE A 319 25.94 -13.61 -13.58
C ILE A 319 24.56 -13.53 -12.92
N HIS A 320 23.53 -13.08 -13.63
CA HIS A 320 22.15 -12.97 -13.18
C HIS A 320 21.56 -14.33 -12.80
N GLU A 321 21.64 -15.34 -13.69
CA GLU A 321 21.18 -16.70 -13.36
C GLU A 321 21.98 -17.29 -12.19
N PHE A 322 23.30 -17.05 -12.14
CA PHE A 322 24.11 -17.53 -11.01
C PHE A 322 23.76 -16.81 -9.69
N LEU A 323 23.32 -15.55 -9.72
CA LEU A 323 22.81 -14.86 -8.53
C LEU A 323 21.43 -15.40 -8.10
N HIS A 324 20.60 -15.89 -9.02
CA HIS A 324 19.42 -16.70 -8.67
C HIS A 324 19.81 -18.06 -8.06
N THR A 325 20.94 -18.66 -8.46
CA THR A 325 21.53 -19.83 -7.78
C THR A 325 21.94 -19.47 -6.34
N LEU A 326 22.40 -18.24 -6.10
CA LEU A 326 22.62 -17.65 -4.76
C LEU A 326 21.34 -17.06 -4.12
N SER A 327 20.15 -17.45 -4.60
CA SER A 327 18.83 -17.10 -4.07
C SER A 327 18.43 -15.61 -4.13
N LEU A 328 19.05 -14.77 -4.96
CA LEU A 328 18.59 -13.39 -5.18
C LEU A 328 17.41 -13.38 -6.16
N PRO A 329 16.22 -12.86 -5.80
CA PRO A 329 15.11 -12.72 -6.73
C PRO A 329 15.21 -11.45 -7.58
N ASP A 330 14.40 -11.42 -8.64
CA ASP A 330 14.35 -10.30 -9.58
C ASP A 330 13.89 -8.98 -8.97
N LEU A 331 14.43 -7.90 -9.53
CA LEU A 331 14.12 -6.53 -9.16
C LEU A 331 13.47 -5.74 -10.33
N TYR A 332 13.09 -6.41 -11.41
CA TYR A 332 12.15 -5.89 -12.42
C TYR A 332 10.76 -6.53 -12.21
N ARG A 333 9.73 -5.96 -12.86
CA ARG A 333 8.34 -6.49 -12.82
C ARG A 333 8.09 -7.42 -13.98
N TYR A 334 7.24 -8.42 -13.76
CA TYR A 334 6.87 -9.38 -14.79
C TYR A 334 5.69 -8.81 -15.63
N GLY A 335 4.58 -8.45 -14.98
CA GLY A 335 3.37 -7.94 -15.63
C GLY A 335 3.43 -6.54 -16.27
N ASP A 336 4.51 -5.75 -16.11
CA ASP A 336 4.72 -4.50 -16.86
C ASP A 336 6.21 -4.22 -17.16
N THR A 337 6.63 -4.67 -18.35
CA THR A 337 7.99 -4.49 -18.88
C THR A 337 8.33 -3.05 -19.31
N ASN A 338 7.40 -2.09 -19.19
CA ASN A 338 7.66 -0.67 -19.47
C ASN A 338 8.02 0.10 -18.18
N SER A 339 7.76 -0.47 -17.01
CA SER A 339 8.04 0.11 -15.71
C SER A 339 9.39 -0.41 -15.18
N ASP A 340 10.23 0.51 -14.69
CA ASP A 340 11.57 0.21 -14.23
C ASP A 340 11.79 0.65 -12.77
N PRO A 341 11.40 -0.17 -11.77
CA PRO A 341 11.44 0.20 -10.36
C PRO A 341 12.86 0.29 -9.79
N VAL A 342 13.86 -0.37 -10.40
CA VAL A 342 15.26 -0.42 -9.95
C VAL A 342 16.28 -0.22 -11.09
N GLY A 343 16.05 -0.82 -12.26
CA GLY A 343 16.84 -0.61 -13.48
C GLY A 343 18.32 -0.89 -13.37
N GLY A 344 19.11 -0.20 -14.19
CA GLY A 344 20.56 -0.40 -14.30
C GLY A 344 21.39 -0.14 -13.03
N TRP A 345 20.77 0.07 -11.86
CA TRP A 345 21.45 0.18 -10.58
C TRP A 345 21.73 -1.16 -9.89
N ASP A 346 21.03 -2.23 -10.26
CA ASP A 346 21.23 -3.59 -9.74
C ASP A 346 21.31 -4.61 -10.91
N MET A 347 22.12 -5.66 -10.78
CA MET A 347 22.18 -6.77 -11.75
C MET A 347 20.79 -7.43 -11.90
N MET A 348 20.07 -7.60 -10.79
CA MET A 348 18.79 -8.31 -10.75
C MET A 348 17.62 -7.53 -11.36
N ALA A 349 17.84 -6.29 -11.81
CA ALA A 349 16.79 -5.42 -12.36
C ALA A 349 16.93 -5.14 -13.87
N ASN A 350 18.04 -5.55 -14.52
CA ASN A 350 18.21 -5.29 -15.95
C ASN A 350 19.17 -6.25 -16.69
N SER A 351 19.81 -7.21 -16.01
CA SER A 351 20.91 -8.00 -16.61
C SER A 351 21.97 -7.09 -17.27
N THR A 352 22.34 -5.99 -16.61
CA THR A 352 23.49 -5.14 -16.97
C THR A 352 24.64 -5.40 -16.01
N MET A 353 25.90 -5.15 -16.41
CA MET A 353 27.12 -5.36 -15.59
C MET A 353 27.25 -4.36 -14.42
N SER A 354 26.18 -4.19 -13.65
CA SER A 354 26.10 -3.34 -12.46
C SER A 354 26.34 -4.20 -11.23
N ASN A 355 26.98 -3.63 -10.21
CA ASN A 355 27.01 -4.26 -8.88
C ASN A 355 25.58 -4.31 -8.32
N VAL A 356 25.21 -5.37 -7.59
CA VAL A 356 23.96 -5.36 -6.81
C VAL A 356 23.95 -4.19 -5.81
N THR A 357 22.77 -3.92 -5.27
CA THR A 357 22.56 -2.95 -4.19
C THR A 357 23.22 -3.40 -2.88
N ALA A 358 23.64 -2.42 -2.07
CA ALA A 358 24.24 -2.67 -0.76
C ALA A 358 23.33 -3.49 0.16
N TRP A 359 21.99 -3.37 0.02
CA TRP A 359 21.05 -4.19 0.79
C TRP A 359 21.16 -5.67 0.44
N TYR A 360 21.13 -6.06 -0.84
CA TYR A 360 21.35 -7.46 -1.22
C TYR A 360 22.73 -7.94 -0.78
N GLN A 361 23.79 -7.18 -1.04
CA GLN A 361 25.15 -7.58 -0.67
C GLN A 361 25.35 -7.77 0.85
N ARG A 362 24.85 -6.85 1.67
CA ARG A 362 25.18 -6.77 3.11
C ARG A 362 24.11 -7.35 4.02
N GLU A 363 22.83 -7.21 3.67
CA GLU A 363 21.72 -7.62 4.54
C GLU A 363 21.09 -8.96 4.14
N TYR A 364 21.20 -9.36 2.88
CA TYR A 364 20.66 -10.62 2.35
C TYR A 364 21.74 -11.70 2.18
N MET A 365 22.84 -11.39 1.48
CA MET A 365 23.98 -12.29 1.28
C MET A 365 25.01 -12.27 2.43
N GLU A 366 24.87 -11.34 3.38
CA GLU A 366 25.76 -11.15 4.53
C GLU A 366 27.26 -10.92 4.20
N PHE A 367 27.59 -10.42 3.00
CA PHE A 367 28.97 -10.18 2.57
C PHE A 367 29.60 -8.92 3.19
N GLY A 368 30.07 -9.09 4.43
CA GLY A 368 30.82 -8.10 5.20
C GLY A 368 29.98 -7.45 6.30
N ALA A 369 30.32 -6.22 6.68
CA ALA A 369 29.64 -5.53 7.78
C ALA A 369 28.19 -5.14 7.41
N ARG A 370 27.22 -5.62 8.21
CA ARG A 370 25.81 -5.18 8.17
C ARG A 370 25.73 -3.64 8.20
N LEU A 371 24.78 -3.08 7.46
CA LEU A 371 24.68 -1.63 7.24
C LEU A 371 24.38 -0.87 8.53
N PRO A 372 25.05 0.27 8.81
CA PRO A 372 24.73 1.09 9.98
C PRO A 372 23.28 1.61 9.90
N VAL A 373 22.54 1.47 11.00
CA VAL A 373 21.11 1.82 11.08
C VAL A 373 20.92 3.16 11.80
N TYR A 374 20.28 4.11 11.12
CA TYR A 374 19.91 5.42 11.64
C TYR A 374 18.41 5.48 11.95
N THR A 375 18.08 5.80 13.20
CA THR A 375 16.71 5.98 13.71
C THR A 375 16.50 7.36 14.33
N GLN A 376 17.38 8.32 14.04
CA GLN A 376 17.31 9.70 14.52
C GLN A 376 17.93 10.66 13.50
N SER A 377 17.39 11.88 13.40
CA SER A 377 17.97 12.96 12.59
C SER A 377 19.45 13.17 12.94
N THR A 378 20.32 13.20 11.94
CA THR A 378 21.77 13.28 12.09
C THR A 378 22.37 14.08 10.94
N SER A 379 23.24 15.04 11.26
CA SER A 379 23.97 15.85 10.27
C SER A 379 25.40 15.36 10.08
N GLY A 380 25.96 15.58 8.89
CA GLY A 380 27.36 15.27 8.58
C GLY A 380 27.67 13.77 8.48
N ILE A 381 26.73 12.99 7.93
CA ILE A 381 26.98 11.58 7.57
C ILE A 381 27.84 11.57 6.31
N THR A 382 28.98 10.86 6.31
CA THR A 382 29.83 10.67 5.12
C THR A 382 29.82 9.20 4.69
N LEU A 383 29.57 8.95 3.41
CA LEU A 383 29.62 7.62 2.79
C LEU A 383 30.70 7.59 1.71
N ASN A 384 31.60 6.60 1.78
CA ASN A 384 32.63 6.39 0.77
C ASN A 384 32.01 5.87 -0.53
N THR A 385 32.67 6.08 -1.67
CA THR A 385 32.38 5.27 -2.87
C THR A 385 32.82 3.83 -2.62
N ALA A 386 31.94 2.87 -2.88
CA ALA A 386 32.23 1.44 -2.71
C ALA A 386 33.44 1.01 -3.56
N LYS A 387 34.42 0.35 -2.93
CA LYS A 387 35.61 -0.19 -3.60
C LYS A 387 35.57 -1.72 -3.71
N TYR A 388 34.82 -2.39 -2.84
CA TYR A 388 34.74 -3.85 -2.77
C TYR A 388 36.08 -4.50 -2.34
N GLU A 389 36.93 -3.71 -1.66
CA GLU A 389 38.28 -4.10 -1.20
C GLU A 389 38.34 -4.40 0.32
N ASP A 390 37.44 -3.80 1.11
CA ASP A 390 37.38 -3.99 2.57
C ASP A 390 35.94 -4.29 3.03
N SER A 391 35.75 -5.47 3.62
CA SER A 391 34.49 -5.92 4.22
C SER A 391 33.89 -4.95 5.26
N GLN A 392 34.69 -4.03 5.83
CA GLN A 392 34.28 -3.03 6.82
C GLN A 392 34.00 -1.65 6.22
N GLU A 393 34.13 -1.47 4.90
CA GLU A 393 33.92 -0.16 4.26
C GLU A 393 32.47 0.34 4.43
N THR A 394 32.31 1.64 4.69
CA THR A 394 31.00 2.29 4.85
C THR A 394 30.67 3.14 3.63
N TYR A 395 29.79 2.62 2.78
CA TYR A 395 29.31 3.24 1.54
C TYR A 395 27.78 3.34 1.48
N ALA A 396 27.08 2.62 2.36
CA ALA A 396 25.62 2.64 2.48
C ALA A 396 25.17 2.58 3.95
N ILE A 397 23.95 3.03 4.21
CA ILE A 397 23.29 3.02 5.53
C ILE A 397 21.79 2.71 5.40
N ILE A 398 21.21 2.16 6.46
CA ILE A 398 19.76 1.96 6.59
C ILE A 398 19.18 3.13 7.41
N VAL A 399 18.01 3.61 6.99
CA VAL A 399 17.27 4.69 7.63
C VAL A 399 15.87 4.18 7.98
N LYS A 400 15.60 3.98 9.27
CA LYS A 400 14.29 3.53 9.78
C LYS A 400 13.58 4.68 10.52
N SER A 401 12.25 4.70 10.45
CA SER A 401 11.39 5.71 11.08
C SER A 401 10.27 5.00 11.82
N ASP A 402 9.99 5.37 13.07
CA ASP A 402 9.00 4.71 13.93
C ASP A 402 7.55 4.80 13.40
N ARG A 403 7.33 5.50 12.28
CA ARG A 403 6.03 5.63 11.60
C ARG A 403 5.66 4.44 10.72
N ASN A 404 6.62 3.60 10.31
CA ASN A 404 6.35 2.32 9.66
C ASN A 404 7.42 1.30 10.08
N THR A 405 6.99 0.15 10.60
CA THR A 405 7.91 -0.93 11.02
C THR A 405 8.16 -1.97 9.94
N ASN A 406 7.33 -1.98 8.89
CA ASN A 406 7.34 -2.95 7.81
C ASN A 406 8.00 -2.39 6.53
N GLU A 407 8.51 -1.15 6.56
CA GLU A 407 9.20 -0.50 5.45
C GLU A 407 10.28 0.43 5.97
N TYR A 408 11.39 0.53 5.24
CA TYR A 408 12.46 1.46 5.55
C TYR A 408 13.22 1.85 4.27
N PHE A 409 14.24 2.69 4.43
CA PHE A 409 15.00 3.24 3.31
C PHE A 409 16.47 2.92 3.45
N VAL A 410 17.17 2.86 2.32
CA VAL A 410 18.61 2.67 2.22
C VAL A 410 19.18 3.83 1.42
N ILE A 411 20.32 4.36 1.85
CA ILE A 411 21.06 5.42 1.16
C ILE A 411 22.46 4.87 0.88
N GLU A 412 22.87 4.88 -0.38
CA GLU A 412 24.09 4.22 -0.88
C GLU A 412 24.84 5.13 -1.86
N ASN A 413 26.13 5.40 -1.62
CA ASN A 413 26.94 6.22 -2.52
C ASN A 413 27.45 5.38 -3.72
N ARG A 414 26.94 5.68 -4.92
CA ARG A 414 27.31 5.00 -6.17
C ARG A 414 28.15 5.92 -7.06
N ALA A 415 29.28 5.41 -7.53
CA ALA A 415 29.88 5.89 -8.78
C ALA A 415 29.06 5.39 -9.99
N ILE A 416 29.28 5.99 -11.16
CA ILE A 416 28.84 5.40 -12.44
C ILE A 416 29.73 4.18 -12.70
N ASP A 417 29.14 3.01 -12.93
CA ASP A 417 29.92 1.81 -13.25
C ASP A 417 30.37 1.83 -14.71
N ALA A 418 31.66 2.10 -14.93
CA ALA A 418 32.27 2.32 -16.24
C ALA A 418 32.33 1.06 -17.13
N GLU A 419 32.19 -0.13 -16.55
CA GLU A 419 32.13 -1.42 -17.26
C GLU A 419 30.68 -1.82 -17.62
N SER A 420 29.69 -1.05 -17.17
CA SER A 420 28.29 -1.35 -17.40
C SER A 420 27.76 -0.78 -18.72
N GLU A 421 27.02 -1.59 -19.48
CA GLU A 421 26.09 -1.10 -20.52
C GLU A 421 24.83 -0.45 -19.91
N SER A 422 24.86 -0.13 -18.61
CA SER A 422 23.71 0.38 -17.88
C SER A 422 23.41 1.83 -18.23
N LYS A 423 22.16 2.24 -18.01
CA LYS A 423 21.67 3.59 -18.29
C LYS A 423 22.08 4.62 -17.20
N GLN A 424 23.03 4.31 -16.32
CA GLN A 424 23.49 5.21 -15.25
C GLN A 424 24.10 6.50 -15.83
N ALA A 425 23.62 7.67 -15.38
CA ALA A 425 23.97 8.96 -15.98
C ALA A 425 24.58 10.00 -15.01
N ASN A 426 24.60 9.75 -13.70
CA ASN A 426 25.38 10.53 -12.73
C ASN A 426 25.77 9.69 -11.49
N ALA A 427 26.85 10.08 -10.81
CA ALA A 427 27.22 9.55 -9.51
C ALA A 427 26.45 10.25 -8.37
N GLY A 428 26.46 9.68 -7.17
CA GLY A 428 25.90 10.27 -5.95
C GLY A 428 25.16 9.26 -5.06
N LEU A 429 24.33 9.76 -4.16
CA LEU A 429 23.56 8.95 -3.20
C LEU A 429 22.31 8.35 -3.87
N LEU A 430 22.34 7.06 -4.16
CA LEU A 430 21.16 6.29 -4.54
C LEU A 430 20.29 6.10 -3.30
N VAL A 431 18.99 6.40 -3.42
CA VAL A 431 18.02 6.25 -2.32
C VAL A 431 16.94 5.28 -2.75
N TYR A 432 16.72 4.23 -1.97
CA TYR A 432 15.70 3.22 -2.23
C TYR A 432 14.91 2.84 -0.99
N ARG A 433 13.67 2.40 -1.22
CA ARG A 433 12.77 1.79 -0.24
C ARG A 433 12.97 0.28 -0.23
N ILE A 434 12.87 -0.33 0.95
CA ILE A 434 12.78 -1.77 1.18
C ILE A 434 11.47 -2.05 1.93
N ILE A 435 10.71 -3.04 1.48
CA ILE A 435 9.54 -3.58 2.19
C ILE A 435 9.98 -4.82 2.98
N ASP A 436 9.79 -4.77 4.29
CA ASP A 436 10.15 -5.79 5.29
C ASP A 436 8.85 -6.21 6.01
N ASN A 437 7.88 -6.67 5.21
CA ASN A 437 6.51 -6.95 5.64
C ASN A 437 6.26 -8.45 5.68
N PRO A 438 5.95 -9.07 6.84
CA PRO A 438 5.67 -10.51 6.95
C PRO A 438 4.35 -10.95 6.27
N ASN A 439 3.62 -10.04 5.63
CA ASN A 439 2.43 -10.31 4.81
C ASN A 439 2.43 -9.49 3.48
N GLY A 440 3.60 -9.05 3.01
CA GLY A 440 3.77 -8.23 1.80
C GLY A 440 4.60 -8.95 0.73
N PRO A 441 5.12 -8.23 -0.29
CA PRO A 441 6.12 -8.79 -1.21
C PRO A 441 7.35 -9.21 -0.39
N TYR A 442 7.70 -10.49 -0.44
CA TYR A 442 8.79 -11.04 0.36
C TYR A 442 10.15 -10.76 -0.29
N SER A 443 11.21 -10.66 0.51
CA SER A 443 12.59 -10.54 0.01
C SER A 443 13.08 -11.76 -0.79
N THR A 444 12.30 -12.85 -0.82
CA THR A 444 12.50 -14.05 -1.65
C THR A 444 11.73 -14.03 -2.97
N GLN A 445 10.88 -13.02 -3.20
CA GLN A 445 10.10 -12.82 -4.44
C GLN A 445 10.48 -11.52 -5.18
N GLY A 446 11.11 -10.57 -4.49
CA GLY A 446 11.59 -9.33 -5.10
C GLY A 446 10.45 -8.49 -5.68
N ASN A 447 10.63 -8.01 -6.92
CA ASN A 447 9.70 -7.08 -7.58
C ASN A 447 8.75 -7.75 -8.59
N ALA A 448 8.79 -9.08 -8.71
CA ALA A 448 7.94 -9.91 -9.57
C ALA A 448 6.48 -9.41 -9.69
N GLU A 449 5.79 -9.42 -8.55
CA GLU A 449 4.38 -9.05 -8.36
C GLU A 449 4.16 -7.55 -8.08
N GLY A 450 5.16 -6.69 -8.33
CA GLY A 450 5.07 -5.26 -8.09
C GLY A 450 4.09 -4.55 -9.06
N PRO A 451 3.41 -3.46 -8.64
CA PRO A 451 3.53 -2.78 -7.36
C PRO A 451 2.56 -3.29 -6.27
N PRO A 452 2.92 -3.17 -4.97
CA PRO A 452 4.11 -2.50 -4.45
C PRO A 452 5.37 -3.36 -4.57
N ASP A 453 6.46 -2.73 -5.02
CA ASP A 453 7.76 -3.37 -5.21
C ASP A 453 8.46 -3.59 -3.87
N PHE A 454 9.07 -4.78 -3.67
CA PHE A 454 9.95 -5.07 -2.53
C PHE A 454 11.07 -4.02 -2.42
N MET A 455 11.72 -3.70 -3.54
CA MET A 455 12.75 -2.67 -3.63
C MET A 455 12.37 -1.61 -4.67
N TYR A 456 12.42 -0.33 -4.29
CA TYR A 456 12.02 0.77 -5.18
C TYR A 456 12.99 1.95 -5.07
N ILE A 457 13.66 2.29 -6.17
CA ILE A 457 14.57 3.45 -6.24
C ILE A 457 13.79 4.75 -6.46
N PHE A 458 14.10 5.78 -5.68
CA PHE A 458 13.59 7.14 -5.89
C PHE A 458 14.38 7.84 -6.99
N ARG A 459 13.67 8.49 -7.91
CA ARG A 459 14.24 9.04 -9.15
C ARG A 459 13.53 10.32 -9.61
N PRO A 460 14.21 11.22 -10.33
CA PRO A 460 13.58 12.41 -10.88
C PRO A 460 12.50 12.05 -11.91
N ASN A 461 11.52 12.95 -12.06
CA ASN A 461 10.45 12.88 -13.07
C ASN A 461 9.57 11.62 -13.07
N GLU A 462 9.53 10.88 -11.97
CA GLU A 462 8.54 9.83 -11.72
C GLU A 462 7.09 10.34 -11.88
N THR A 463 6.22 9.53 -12.46
CA THR A 463 4.88 9.93 -12.92
C THR A 463 3.76 9.75 -11.89
N GLY A 464 3.97 8.90 -10.87
CA GLY A 464 3.00 8.57 -9.83
C GLY A 464 3.62 7.79 -8.67
N LEU A 465 2.79 7.41 -7.69
CA LEU A 465 3.21 6.51 -6.62
C LEU A 465 3.49 5.12 -7.19
N ASN A 466 4.64 4.54 -6.84
CA ASN A 466 5.07 3.21 -7.28
C ASN A 466 5.03 3.00 -8.81
N SER A 467 5.13 4.05 -9.65
CA SER A 467 4.88 3.90 -11.10
C SER A 467 6.06 3.34 -11.90
N GLY A 468 7.31 3.71 -11.60
CA GLY A 468 8.51 3.19 -12.26
C GLY A 468 8.79 3.76 -13.65
N TYR A 469 8.13 4.85 -14.06
CA TYR A 469 8.31 5.48 -15.37
C TYR A 469 9.18 6.76 -15.32
N GLY A 470 9.85 7.01 -14.19
CA GLY A 470 10.75 8.16 -14.02
C GLY A 470 12.10 8.02 -14.72
N ASP A 471 12.93 9.07 -14.62
CA ASP A 471 14.30 9.11 -15.13
C ASP A 471 15.25 8.24 -14.26
N ILE A 472 15.08 6.91 -14.27
CA ILE A 472 15.89 5.96 -13.47
C ILE A 472 17.40 6.10 -13.70
N ALA A 473 17.80 6.50 -14.91
CA ALA A 473 19.18 6.87 -15.28
C ALA A 473 19.83 7.91 -14.34
N TYR A 474 19.03 8.80 -13.74
CA TYR A 474 19.47 9.98 -12.98
C TYR A 474 19.06 9.92 -11.50
N ALA A 475 18.86 8.71 -10.96
CA ALA A 475 18.28 8.47 -9.63
C ALA A 475 19.19 8.79 -8.42
N THR A 476 20.49 8.94 -8.63
CA THR A 476 21.46 9.30 -7.58
C THR A 476 21.40 10.80 -7.27
N LEU A 477 21.27 11.13 -5.98
CA LEU A 477 21.31 12.51 -5.47
C LEU A 477 22.75 13.03 -5.43
N SER A 478 22.99 14.17 -6.08
CA SER A 478 24.28 14.89 -6.01
C SER A 478 24.07 16.39 -6.22
N PRO A 479 25.01 17.27 -5.79
CA PRO A 479 24.87 18.72 -5.92
C PRO A 479 24.67 19.18 -7.38
N ASP A 480 25.33 18.50 -8.32
CA ASP A 480 25.33 18.80 -9.75
C ASP A 480 24.48 17.81 -10.58
N ASN A 481 23.50 17.13 -9.97
CA ASN A 481 22.62 16.18 -10.68
C ASN A 481 21.94 16.86 -11.91
N PRO A 482 22.11 16.32 -13.15
CA PRO A 482 21.63 16.97 -14.38
C PRO A 482 20.11 17.17 -14.52
N LYS A 483 19.30 16.49 -13.68
CA LYS A 483 17.83 16.66 -13.64
C LYS A 483 17.37 17.53 -12.46
N GLY A 484 18.29 18.07 -11.67
CA GLY A 484 18.00 18.86 -10.46
C GLY A 484 17.62 18.02 -9.24
N PHE A 485 17.98 16.73 -9.22
CA PHE A 485 17.77 15.84 -8.08
C PHE A 485 18.90 16.05 -7.04
N THR A 486 18.86 17.19 -6.35
CA THR A 486 19.91 17.67 -5.43
C THR A 486 19.53 17.59 -3.95
N SER A 487 18.32 17.10 -3.66
CA SER A 487 17.78 16.79 -2.33
C SER A 487 16.52 15.93 -2.51
N LEU A 488 16.12 15.20 -1.47
CA LEU A 488 14.95 14.32 -1.50
C LEU A 488 14.27 14.27 -0.14
N GLY A 489 12.94 14.20 -0.14
CA GLY A 489 12.13 14.12 1.06
C GLY A 489 11.52 15.46 1.49
N LYS A 490 10.47 15.38 2.30
CA LYS A 490 9.67 16.52 2.75
C LYS A 490 9.19 16.31 4.19
N PRO A 491 9.29 17.32 5.07
CA PRO A 491 8.68 17.26 6.39
C PRO A 491 7.17 16.97 6.31
N LEU A 492 6.63 16.28 7.31
CA LEU A 492 5.20 15.94 7.36
C LEU A 492 4.31 17.19 7.32
N GLY A 493 3.23 17.13 6.55
CA GLY A 493 2.31 18.26 6.34
C GLY A 493 2.84 19.31 5.37
N THR A 494 3.92 19.02 4.63
CA THR A 494 4.42 19.87 3.53
C THR A 494 4.31 19.20 2.15
N GLU A 495 3.84 17.95 2.09
CA GLU A 495 3.49 17.26 0.86
C GLU A 495 2.34 17.98 0.11
N THR A 496 2.47 18.12 -1.22
CA THR A 496 1.39 18.68 -2.05
C THR A 496 0.22 17.70 -2.22
N SER A 497 -0.98 18.22 -2.47
CA SER A 497 -2.16 17.39 -2.78
C SER A 497 -1.97 16.59 -4.08
N GLY A 498 -1.89 15.27 -3.98
CA GLY A 498 -1.58 14.35 -5.07
C GLY A 498 -0.25 13.63 -4.84
N TYR A 499 0.35 13.08 -5.89
CA TYR A 499 1.71 12.53 -5.82
C TYR A 499 2.75 13.64 -5.94
N ASP A 500 3.59 13.77 -4.91
CA ASP A 500 4.64 14.78 -4.81
C ASP A 500 6.02 14.13 -4.98
N LYS A 501 6.58 14.18 -6.19
CA LYS A 501 7.86 13.52 -6.56
C LYS A 501 9.10 13.96 -5.78
N GLN A 502 8.98 14.92 -4.86
CA GLN A 502 10.04 15.30 -3.92
C GLN A 502 9.90 14.60 -2.55
N THR A 503 8.86 13.79 -2.33
CA THR A 503 8.57 13.15 -1.04
C THR A 503 9.09 11.72 -1.01
N VAL A 504 9.72 11.32 0.10
CA VAL A 504 10.05 9.91 0.37
C VAL A 504 8.77 9.25 0.89
N TYR A 505 8.09 8.50 0.02
CA TYR A 505 6.83 7.81 0.33
C TYR A 505 7.04 6.35 0.72
N TYR A 506 6.25 5.87 1.68
CA TYR A 506 5.99 4.45 1.86
C TYR A 506 5.15 3.89 0.70
N SER A 507 5.03 2.56 0.63
CA SER A 507 4.31 1.83 -0.43
C SER A 507 2.83 2.24 -0.55
N ASP A 508 2.20 2.63 0.56
CA ASP A 508 0.82 3.11 0.66
C ASP A 508 0.63 4.58 0.22
N GLY A 509 1.70 5.30 -0.09
CA GLY A 509 1.66 6.73 -0.44
C GLY A 509 1.61 7.68 0.76
N SER A 510 1.82 7.20 1.98
CA SER A 510 2.01 8.06 3.13
C SER A 510 3.44 8.63 3.17
N ASN A 511 3.55 9.93 3.51
CA ASN A 511 4.83 10.62 3.62
C ASN A 511 5.61 10.05 4.81
N SER A 512 6.83 9.54 4.59
CA SER A 512 7.72 9.07 5.68
C SER A 512 8.19 10.21 6.59
N GLY A 513 8.16 11.44 6.08
CA GLY A 513 8.64 12.66 6.71
C GLY A 513 10.17 12.75 6.82
N ILE A 514 10.88 11.88 6.08
CA ILE A 514 12.34 11.92 5.93
C ILE A 514 12.71 13.07 4.98
N VAL A 515 13.85 13.72 5.23
CA VAL A 515 14.52 14.67 4.34
C VAL A 515 16.01 14.31 4.28
N ILE A 516 16.58 14.35 3.08
CA ILE A 516 17.98 14.10 2.74
C ILE A 516 18.47 15.34 1.98
N ASP A 517 19.31 16.14 2.63
CA ASP A 517 19.80 17.42 2.11
C ASP A 517 21.25 17.71 2.54
N ASN A 518 21.69 18.97 2.36
CA ASN A 518 23.06 19.43 2.66
C ASN A 518 24.17 18.60 1.98
N LEU A 519 23.90 18.12 0.75
CA LEU A 519 24.84 17.31 -0.04
C LEU A 519 26.17 18.04 -0.31
N ILE A 520 27.28 17.37 -0.06
CA ILE A 520 28.65 17.78 -0.38
C ILE A 520 29.37 16.58 -0.99
N GLU A 521 29.84 16.74 -2.24
CA GLU A 521 30.77 15.79 -2.86
C GLU A 521 32.21 16.14 -2.46
N ASN A 522 32.93 15.19 -1.88
CA ASN A 522 34.31 15.36 -1.45
C ASN A 522 35.31 15.03 -2.58
N PRO A 523 36.56 15.55 -2.55
CA PRO A 523 37.56 15.30 -3.59
C PRO A 523 38.02 13.85 -3.79
N ASP A 524 37.57 12.91 -2.96
CA ASP A 524 37.81 11.47 -3.06
C ASP A 524 36.57 10.68 -3.54
N GLY A 525 35.48 11.37 -3.90
CA GLY A 525 34.21 10.78 -4.31
C GLY A 525 33.27 10.42 -3.15
N SER A 526 33.70 10.57 -1.90
CA SER A 526 32.81 10.37 -0.76
C SER A 526 31.73 11.47 -0.70
N MET A 527 30.51 11.08 -0.34
CA MET A 527 29.36 11.96 -0.25
C MET A 527 29.04 12.26 1.22
N THR A 528 28.98 13.54 1.59
CA THR A 528 28.58 14.01 2.92
C THR A 528 27.21 14.68 2.86
N PHE A 529 26.33 14.40 3.82
CA PHE A 529 24.94 14.88 3.82
C PHE A 529 24.30 14.84 5.21
N ASP A 530 23.10 15.41 5.30
CA ASP A 530 22.25 15.40 6.49
C ASP A 530 21.00 14.54 6.27
N ILE A 531 20.50 13.92 7.34
CA ILE A 531 19.18 13.28 7.40
C ILE A 531 18.35 13.95 8.49
N THR A 532 17.16 14.42 8.13
CA THR A 532 16.09 14.72 9.09
C THR A 532 15.03 13.63 9.03
N LEU A 533 14.65 13.08 10.19
CA LEU A 533 13.50 12.18 10.31
C LEU A 533 12.28 12.92 10.87
N ALA A 534 11.09 12.45 10.52
CA ALA A 534 9.88 12.80 11.25
C ALA A 534 9.97 12.29 12.69
N LYS A 535 9.74 13.20 13.63
CA LYS A 535 9.71 12.92 15.05
C LYS A 535 8.48 12.07 15.42
N GLU A 536 8.58 11.34 16.53
CA GLU A 536 7.39 10.91 17.28
C GLU A 536 6.47 12.11 17.54
N LEU A 537 5.15 11.85 17.66
CA LEU A 537 4.15 12.85 17.99
C LEU A 537 4.53 13.61 19.26
N SER A 538 4.84 14.90 19.11
CA SER A 538 5.42 15.70 20.19
C SER A 538 4.45 15.84 21.35
N GLY A 539 4.96 15.59 22.56
CA GLY A 539 4.15 15.48 23.77
C GLY A 539 4.51 14.23 24.56
N SER A 540 3.65 13.89 25.53
CA SER A 540 3.70 12.62 26.25
C SER A 540 2.29 12.17 26.68
N GLY A 541 1.26 12.62 25.97
CA GLY A 541 -0.15 12.39 26.31
C GLY A 541 -0.61 12.98 27.64
N THR A 542 0.18 13.81 28.31
CA THR A 542 -0.16 14.38 29.64
C THR A 542 -0.77 15.77 29.51
N LYS A 543 -1.46 16.25 30.54
CA LYS A 543 -2.11 17.57 30.52
C LYS A 543 -1.17 18.74 30.19
N ASP A 544 0.07 18.69 30.69
CA ASP A 544 1.08 19.73 30.48
C ASP A 544 1.89 19.52 29.18
N LYS A 545 1.77 18.34 28.56
CA LYS A 545 2.42 17.93 27.31
C LYS A 545 1.47 17.00 26.51
N PRO A 546 0.38 17.54 25.94
CA PRO A 546 -0.54 16.77 25.11
C PRO A 546 0.19 16.25 23.86
N TYR A 547 -0.31 15.19 23.23
CA TYR A 547 0.14 14.81 21.90
C TYR A 547 -0.32 15.87 20.88
N GLU A 548 0.64 16.46 20.18
CA GLU A 548 0.43 17.54 19.21
C GLU A 548 0.13 16.97 17.82
N ILE A 549 -1.11 17.13 17.37
CA ILE A 549 -1.64 16.61 16.10
C ILE A 549 -1.46 17.68 15.01
N TYR A 550 -0.69 17.37 13.97
CA TYR A 550 -0.37 18.30 12.87
C TYR A 550 -0.99 17.92 11.53
N THR A 551 -1.26 16.64 11.30
CA THR A 551 -1.67 16.07 10.00
C THR A 551 -2.88 15.14 10.11
N ALA A 552 -3.46 14.76 8.97
CA ALA A 552 -4.56 13.80 8.90
C ALA A 552 -4.18 12.42 9.48
N THR A 553 -2.97 11.94 9.22
CA THR A 553 -2.46 10.66 9.74
C THR A 553 -2.32 10.67 11.25
N ASP A 554 -1.95 11.82 11.83
CA ASP A 554 -1.78 11.96 13.28
C ASP A 554 -3.11 11.79 14.05
N LEU A 555 -4.27 12.02 13.42
CA LEU A 555 -5.59 11.80 14.03
C LEU A 555 -5.80 10.33 14.44
N ASN A 556 -5.10 9.38 13.82
CA ASN A 556 -5.22 7.96 14.15
C ASN A 556 -4.83 7.65 15.61
N ILE A 557 -4.00 8.48 16.27
CA ILE A 557 -3.64 8.28 17.69
C ILE A 557 -4.85 8.36 18.64
N LEU A 558 -5.94 8.99 18.21
CA LEU A 558 -7.18 9.12 18.98
C LEU A 558 -7.87 7.76 19.21
N THR A 559 -7.62 6.77 18.34
CA THR A 559 -8.08 5.38 18.52
C THR A 559 -7.49 4.70 19.75
N SER A 560 -6.26 5.10 20.15
CA SER A 560 -5.55 4.58 21.32
C SER A 560 -5.79 5.39 22.59
N SER A 561 -6.93 6.09 22.68
CA SER A 561 -7.21 7.02 23.78
C SER A 561 -7.58 6.35 25.09
N THR A 562 -7.15 6.97 26.19
CA THR A 562 -7.57 6.62 27.55
C THR A 562 -8.11 7.86 28.26
N ALA A 563 -8.86 7.68 29.35
CA ALA A 563 -9.45 8.76 30.14
C ALA A 563 -8.47 9.89 30.56
N ASN A 564 -7.17 9.59 30.69
CA ASN A 564 -6.14 10.56 31.10
C ASN A 564 -5.17 10.94 29.96
N THR A 565 -5.44 10.54 28.71
CA THR A 565 -4.63 10.96 27.55
C THR A 565 -5.12 12.31 27.02
N TYR A 566 -4.17 13.22 26.76
CA TYR A 566 -4.41 14.57 26.24
C TYR A 566 -3.84 14.73 24.83
N TYR A 567 -4.62 15.39 23.97
CA TYR A 567 -4.35 15.63 22.55
C TYR A 567 -4.64 17.09 22.21
N LYS A 568 -3.90 17.68 21.27
CA LYS A 568 -4.08 19.07 20.83
C LYS A 568 -3.83 19.22 19.34
N LEU A 569 -4.77 19.80 18.59
CA LEU A 569 -4.53 20.15 17.19
C LEU A 569 -3.62 21.39 17.08
N MET A 570 -2.66 21.34 16.17
CA MET A 570 -1.72 22.44 15.93
C MET A 570 -1.99 23.15 14.60
N ASN A 571 -2.56 22.44 13.62
CA ASN A 571 -2.92 22.96 12.30
C ASN A 571 -4.41 22.73 11.97
N ASP A 572 -4.92 23.49 11.00
CA ASP A 572 -6.07 23.04 10.21
C ASP A 572 -5.65 21.81 9.39
N ILE A 573 -6.54 20.84 9.23
CA ILE A 573 -6.26 19.58 8.52
C ILE A 573 -7.31 19.41 7.42
N ASP A 574 -6.86 19.23 6.18
CA ASP A 574 -7.73 18.94 5.04
C ASP A 574 -7.73 17.44 4.71
N MET A 575 -8.93 16.85 4.73
CA MET A 575 -9.20 15.44 4.51
C MET A 575 -9.63 15.14 3.06
N ASN A 576 -9.69 16.15 2.18
CA ASN A 576 -10.07 15.96 0.78
C ASN A 576 -9.18 14.92 0.09
N GLY A 577 -9.80 13.90 -0.52
CA GLY A 577 -9.11 12.78 -1.17
C GLY A 577 -8.43 11.78 -0.22
N ARG A 578 -8.50 11.97 1.11
CA ARG A 578 -7.91 11.04 2.10
C ARG A 578 -8.97 10.08 2.63
N SER A 579 -8.62 8.80 2.76
CA SER A 579 -9.43 7.86 3.54
C SER A 579 -9.26 8.12 5.04
N PHE A 580 -10.33 7.95 5.83
CA PHE A 580 -10.29 8.08 7.27
C PHE A 580 -11.25 7.07 7.93
N ASN A 581 -10.71 6.20 8.78
CA ASN A 581 -11.50 5.28 9.57
C ASN A 581 -12.10 6.02 10.78
N MET A 582 -13.40 5.87 11.00
CA MET A 582 -14.08 6.43 12.16
C MET A 582 -13.48 5.92 13.47
N ILE A 583 -13.32 6.81 14.45
CA ILE A 583 -12.78 6.44 15.77
C ILE A 583 -13.93 5.81 16.57
N GLU A 584 -13.91 4.49 16.76
CA GLU A 584 -15.00 3.76 17.42
C GLU A 584 -15.28 4.29 18.84
N PHE A 585 -14.26 4.41 19.68
CA PHE A 585 -14.40 4.86 21.07
C PHE A 585 -13.32 5.86 21.43
N PHE A 586 -13.71 7.08 21.83
CA PHE A 586 -12.80 8.10 22.32
C PHE A 586 -13.06 8.41 23.80
N GLN A 587 -12.03 8.26 24.64
CA GLN A 587 -12.11 8.45 26.10
C GLN A 587 -11.36 9.68 26.61
N GLY A 588 -10.47 10.27 25.80
CA GLY A 588 -9.48 11.25 26.24
C GLY A 588 -9.91 12.72 26.20
N ASN A 589 -8.91 13.61 26.24
CA ASN A 589 -9.09 15.06 26.18
C ASN A 589 -8.54 15.59 24.85
N LEU A 590 -9.37 16.24 24.03
CA LEU A 590 -8.98 16.74 22.69
C LEU A 590 -9.23 18.26 22.60
N ASP A 591 -8.15 19.04 22.65
CA ASP A 591 -8.18 20.48 22.38
C ASP A 591 -7.99 20.73 20.88
N GLY A 592 -9.09 20.99 20.18
CA GLY A 592 -9.09 21.43 18.79
C GLY A 592 -8.36 22.76 18.57
N ASN A 593 -8.03 23.52 19.63
CA ASN A 593 -7.18 24.72 19.55
C ASN A 593 -7.69 25.81 18.57
N ASN A 594 -9.01 25.81 18.31
CA ASN A 594 -9.73 26.60 17.29
C ASN A 594 -9.30 26.30 15.84
N LYS A 595 -8.76 25.10 15.60
CA LYS A 595 -8.40 24.57 14.28
C LYS A 595 -9.57 23.83 13.62
N THR A 596 -9.44 23.60 12.33
CA THR A 596 -10.52 23.14 11.46
C THR A 596 -10.17 21.83 10.75
N LEU A 597 -11.03 20.83 10.89
CA LEU A 597 -11.04 19.61 10.07
C LEU A 597 -11.91 19.85 8.82
N LYS A 598 -11.31 19.83 7.64
CA LYS A 598 -11.95 20.23 6.38
C LYS A 598 -12.24 19.02 5.49
N ASN A 599 -13.37 19.05 4.79
CA ASN A 599 -13.74 18.10 3.74
C ASN A 599 -13.76 16.62 4.19
N LEU A 600 -14.03 16.37 5.48
CA LEU A 600 -14.06 15.03 6.08
C LEU A 600 -15.18 14.19 5.44
N SER A 601 -14.82 13.12 4.74
CA SER A 601 -15.77 12.21 4.09
C SER A 601 -15.76 10.84 4.77
N ILE A 602 -16.91 10.40 5.31
CA ILE A 602 -17.06 9.12 6.02
C ILE A 602 -18.36 8.44 5.60
N SER A 603 -18.31 7.14 5.34
CA SER A 603 -19.50 6.32 5.09
C SER A 603 -19.42 5.01 5.87
N GLY A 604 -20.54 4.57 6.44
CA GLY A 604 -20.62 3.34 7.24
C GLY A 604 -21.96 2.62 7.07
N THR A 605 -21.95 1.31 7.30
CA THR A 605 -23.12 0.43 7.08
C THR A 605 -24.17 0.56 8.17
N ASN A 606 -23.75 0.70 9.42
CA ASN A 606 -24.64 1.03 10.54
C ASN A 606 -24.60 2.54 10.80
N SER A 607 -23.70 2.99 11.69
CA SER A 607 -23.40 4.40 12.00
C SER A 607 -22.40 5.03 11.02
N ALA A 608 -22.21 6.34 11.09
CA ALA A 608 -21.07 7.04 10.50
C ALA A 608 -20.80 8.37 11.26
N ALA A 609 -19.54 8.62 11.64
CA ALA A 609 -19.11 9.83 12.34
C ALA A 609 -17.58 10.00 12.35
N PHE A 610 -17.06 11.16 12.74
CA PHE A 610 -15.62 11.33 13.06
C PHE A 610 -15.22 10.47 14.25
N ILE A 611 -16.09 10.42 15.27
CA ILE A 611 -16.01 9.52 16.43
C ILE A 611 -17.39 8.88 16.63
N GLU A 612 -17.46 7.56 16.77
CA GLU A 612 -18.74 6.89 17.03
C GLU A 612 -19.17 7.10 18.49
N GLY A 613 -18.41 6.58 19.46
CA GLY A 613 -18.63 6.77 20.90
C GLY A 613 -17.72 7.83 21.50
N VAL A 614 -18.29 8.98 21.88
CA VAL A 614 -17.62 9.95 22.76
C VAL A 614 -17.93 9.56 24.21
N GLU A 615 -16.99 8.88 24.85
CA GLU A 615 -17.21 8.21 26.13
C GLU A 615 -17.38 9.14 27.34
N SER A 616 -17.93 8.60 28.42
CA SER A 616 -18.25 9.36 29.65
C SER A 616 -17.09 10.15 30.27
N THR A 617 -15.84 9.75 30.02
CA THR A 617 -14.63 10.46 30.49
C THR A 617 -14.13 11.53 29.52
N ALA A 618 -14.62 11.54 28.29
CA ALA A 618 -14.06 12.32 27.20
C ALA A 618 -14.45 13.80 27.27
N TYR A 619 -13.52 14.67 26.87
CA TYR A 619 -13.75 16.11 26.71
C TYR A 619 -13.11 16.59 25.42
N ILE A 620 -13.95 16.96 24.45
CA ILE A 620 -13.53 17.50 23.16
C ILE A 620 -13.95 18.96 23.12
N TYR A 621 -13.01 19.86 22.81
CA TYR A 621 -13.28 21.28 22.86
C TYR A 621 -12.50 22.12 21.85
N ASN A 622 -13.00 23.31 21.49
CA ASN A 622 -12.40 24.25 20.53
C ASN A 622 -12.14 23.66 19.12
N LEU A 623 -13.03 22.81 18.59
CA LEU A 623 -12.81 22.12 17.31
C LEU A 623 -13.81 22.56 16.24
N ASN A 624 -13.30 22.98 15.08
CA ASN A 624 -14.11 23.36 13.93
C ASN A 624 -14.14 22.23 12.89
N PHE A 625 -15.24 22.13 12.16
CA PHE A 625 -15.42 21.29 10.99
C PHE A 625 -15.89 22.14 9.82
N GLU A 626 -15.40 21.88 8.62
CA GLU A 626 -15.77 22.58 7.38
C GLU A 626 -16.13 21.56 6.30
N ASN A 627 -17.35 21.65 5.76
CA ASN A 627 -17.89 20.76 4.72
C ASN A 627 -17.77 19.23 4.98
N PRO A 628 -18.05 18.71 6.20
CA PRO A 628 -18.08 17.26 6.41
C PRO A 628 -19.19 16.60 5.58
N THR A 629 -18.95 15.39 5.09
CA THR A 629 -19.89 14.55 4.34
C THR A 629 -19.95 13.17 5.00
N ILE A 630 -21.01 12.92 5.76
CA ILE A 630 -21.10 11.75 6.64
C ILE A 630 -22.37 10.96 6.31
N THR A 631 -22.22 9.68 5.95
CA THR A 631 -23.34 8.85 5.45
C THR A 631 -23.42 7.48 6.17
N ALA A 632 -24.37 7.37 7.10
CA ALA A 632 -24.75 6.13 7.78
C ALA A 632 -25.78 5.33 6.96
N GLY A 633 -25.81 4.00 7.12
CA GLY A 633 -26.71 3.11 6.39
C GLY A 633 -28.07 2.86 7.04
N ASN A 634 -28.13 2.77 8.37
CA ASN A 634 -29.37 2.58 9.14
C ASN A 634 -29.23 3.02 10.62
N GLY A 635 -28.05 3.43 11.08
CA GLY A 635 -27.76 3.75 12.47
C GLY A 635 -27.68 5.26 12.72
N TYR A 636 -26.65 5.65 13.47
CA TYR A 636 -26.49 7.03 13.95
C TYR A 636 -25.50 7.81 13.07
N ALA A 637 -25.94 8.96 12.56
CA ALA A 637 -25.14 9.89 11.78
C ALA A 637 -24.96 11.22 12.51
N GLY A 638 -23.74 11.73 12.50
CA GLY A 638 -23.37 13.03 13.05
C GLY A 638 -21.88 13.29 12.83
N VAL A 639 -21.39 14.44 13.24
CA VAL A 639 -19.93 14.57 13.43
C VAL A 639 -19.48 13.64 14.58
N PHE A 640 -20.36 13.43 15.56
CA PHE A 640 -20.25 12.40 16.59
C PHE A 640 -21.49 11.49 16.53
N ALA A 641 -21.37 10.17 16.60
CA ALA A 641 -22.56 9.30 16.47
C ALA A 641 -23.36 9.21 17.79
N SER A 642 -22.67 8.99 18.90
CA SER A 642 -23.20 8.82 20.25
C SER A 642 -22.34 9.59 21.25
N VAL A 643 -22.96 10.44 22.07
CA VAL A 643 -22.26 11.33 23.01
C VAL A 643 -22.67 11.06 24.45
N SER A 644 -21.74 10.51 25.22
CA SER A 644 -21.82 10.33 26.68
C SER A 644 -20.86 11.27 27.44
N GLY A 645 -19.80 11.73 26.78
CA GLY A 645 -18.85 12.72 27.29
C GLY A 645 -19.26 14.17 27.04
N LYS A 646 -18.26 15.05 26.97
CA LYS A 646 -18.45 16.50 26.84
C LYS A 646 -17.93 17.07 25.52
N LEU A 647 -18.77 17.88 24.87
CA LEU A 647 -18.43 18.67 23.68
C LEU A 647 -18.59 20.16 24.02
N GLU A 648 -17.51 20.96 23.93
CA GLU A 648 -17.57 22.41 24.19
C GLU A 648 -16.95 23.23 23.06
N ASN A 649 -17.63 24.29 22.60
CA ASN A 649 -17.10 25.17 21.55
C ASN A 649 -16.72 24.37 20.28
N ILE A 650 -17.69 23.58 19.79
CA ILE A 650 -17.56 22.76 18.56
C ILE A 650 -18.43 23.36 17.46
N HIS A 651 -17.85 23.72 16.30
CA HIS A 651 -18.57 24.38 15.20
C HIS A 651 -18.52 23.55 13.92
N VAL A 652 -19.65 23.42 13.23
CA VAL A 652 -19.76 22.69 11.95
C VAL A 652 -20.27 23.64 10.86
N ASN A 653 -19.40 23.96 9.90
CA ASN A 653 -19.64 24.94 8.85
C ASN A 653 -19.95 24.23 7.52
N GLY A 654 -21.22 24.29 7.09
CA GLY A 654 -21.69 23.57 5.90
C GLY A 654 -21.61 22.04 6.05
N GLY A 655 -21.60 21.34 4.91
CA GLY A 655 -21.57 19.87 4.86
C GLY A 655 -22.94 19.18 4.83
N THR A 656 -22.93 17.86 4.85
CA THR A 656 -24.10 16.98 4.83
C THR A 656 -23.95 15.81 5.80
N ILE A 657 -24.96 15.58 6.63
CA ILE A 657 -25.07 14.44 7.54
C ILE A 657 -26.30 13.64 7.13
N THR A 658 -26.10 12.39 6.72
CA THR A 658 -27.16 11.51 6.23
C THR A 658 -27.17 10.20 7.03
N SER A 659 -28.34 9.77 7.48
CA SER A 659 -28.62 8.34 7.71
C SER A 659 -29.64 7.88 6.66
N LYS A 660 -29.32 6.80 5.95
CA LYS A 660 -30.24 6.19 4.97
C LYS A 660 -31.41 5.50 5.68
N SER A 661 -32.46 5.20 4.91
CA SER A 661 -33.78 4.82 5.42
C SER A 661 -33.80 3.46 6.14
N GLY A 662 -34.22 3.45 7.41
CA GLY A 662 -34.52 2.24 8.18
C GLY A 662 -34.93 2.53 9.63
N LEU A 663 -35.15 1.49 10.44
CA LEU A 663 -35.78 1.61 11.77
C LEU A 663 -34.94 2.28 12.85
N GLN A 664 -33.62 2.41 12.68
CA GLN A 664 -32.73 3.09 13.64
C GLN A 664 -32.15 4.40 13.09
N SER A 665 -32.58 4.81 11.90
CA SER A 665 -31.98 5.89 11.11
C SER A 665 -32.13 7.25 11.80
N ARG A 666 -31.04 7.72 12.41
CA ARG A 666 -30.96 8.96 13.19
C ARG A 666 -29.84 9.85 12.67
N ALA A 667 -30.12 11.12 12.40
CA ALA A 667 -29.09 12.09 12.05
C ALA A 667 -29.24 13.42 12.79
N GLY A 668 -28.12 13.94 13.30
CA GLY A 668 -28.03 15.29 13.82
C GLY A 668 -26.85 16.06 13.24
N GLY A 669 -27.02 17.36 13.00
CA GLY A 669 -25.97 18.21 12.40
C GLY A 669 -24.69 18.34 13.25
N LEU A 670 -24.70 17.85 14.50
CA LEU A 670 -23.53 17.64 15.34
C LEU A 670 -23.48 16.21 15.91
N ALA A 671 -24.58 15.72 16.49
CA ALA A 671 -24.62 14.42 17.18
C ALA A 671 -25.81 13.54 16.72
N GLY A 672 -25.59 12.25 16.49
CA GLY A 672 -26.70 11.32 16.27
C GLY A 672 -27.56 11.15 17.53
N VAL A 673 -26.90 10.79 18.64
CA VAL A 673 -27.53 10.60 19.96
C VAL A 673 -26.74 11.34 21.04
N LEU A 674 -27.44 11.98 21.98
CA LEU A 674 -26.89 12.55 23.21
C LEU A 674 -27.46 11.81 24.44
N ASN A 675 -26.60 11.05 25.12
CA ASN A 675 -26.94 10.19 26.25
C ASN A 675 -27.10 11.00 27.56
N ASP A 676 -27.61 10.35 28.61
CA ASP A 676 -28.14 11.02 29.82
C ASP A 676 -27.10 11.75 30.70
N ILE A 677 -25.82 11.41 30.53
CA ILE A 677 -24.67 12.06 31.17
C ILE A 677 -23.94 13.05 30.24
N GLY A 678 -24.24 13.05 28.95
CA GLY A 678 -23.55 13.86 27.95
C GLY A 678 -23.89 15.35 27.99
N GLU A 679 -22.93 16.19 27.60
CA GLU A 679 -23.03 17.66 27.67
C GLU A 679 -22.51 18.33 26.39
N LEU A 680 -23.36 19.09 25.70
CA LEU A 680 -23.00 19.97 24.58
C LEU A 680 -23.11 21.43 25.02
N LYS A 681 -22.06 22.22 24.79
CA LYS A 681 -21.96 23.59 25.29
C LYS A 681 -21.33 24.54 24.27
N ASN A 682 -21.98 25.66 23.98
CA ASN A 682 -21.52 26.67 23.00
C ASN A 682 -21.31 26.12 21.57
N CYS A 683 -21.95 25.00 21.21
CA CYS A 683 -21.77 24.30 19.93
C CYS A 683 -22.70 24.81 18.81
N TYR A 684 -22.26 24.75 17.56
CA TYR A 684 -22.94 25.32 16.40
C TYR A 684 -22.88 24.36 15.20
N THR A 685 -23.94 24.27 14.40
CA THR A 685 -23.92 23.56 13.12
C THR A 685 -24.75 24.22 12.02
N THR A 686 -24.25 24.11 10.79
CA THR A 686 -24.94 24.46 9.52
C THR A 686 -24.86 23.33 8.50
N ALA A 687 -24.52 22.11 8.91
CA ALA A 687 -24.62 20.94 8.06
C ALA A 687 -26.09 20.62 7.74
N ASN A 688 -26.38 20.23 6.50
CA ASN A 688 -27.71 19.76 6.13
C ASN A 688 -27.91 18.33 6.66
N VAL A 689 -29.10 18.01 7.19
CA VAL A 689 -29.40 16.79 7.93
C VAL A 689 -30.54 16.01 7.26
N THR A 690 -30.31 14.73 6.97
CA THR A 690 -31.31 13.85 6.35
C THR A 690 -31.34 12.47 7.02
N ALA A 691 -32.48 12.09 7.59
CA ALA A 691 -32.72 10.76 8.22
C ALA A 691 -34.21 10.52 8.44
N ASN A 692 -34.62 9.32 8.85
CA ASN A 692 -35.99 9.09 9.34
C ASN A 692 -36.29 9.93 10.59
N GLU A 693 -35.39 9.94 11.57
CA GLU A 693 -35.36 10.86 12.72
C GLU A 693 -34.23 11.88 12.52
N ALA A 694 -34.55 13.10 12.06
CA ALA A 694 -33.58 14.14 11.72
C ALA A 694 -33.74 15.40 12.59
N GLY A 695 -32.68 15.84 13.26
CA GLY A 695 -32.70 17.05 14.08
C GLY A 695 -31.54 17.99 13.72
N GLY A 696 -31.78 19.31 13.73
CA GLY A 696 -30.77 20.28 13.28
C GLY A 696 -29.43 20.17 14.01
N LEU A 697 -29.45 19.87 15.32
CA LEU A 697 -28.25 19.61 16.13
C LEU A 697 -28.12 18.12 16.51
N ILE A 698 -29.23 17.53 16.99
CA ILE A 698 -29.27 16.16 17.55
C ILE A 698 -30.52 15.44 17.07
N ALA A 699 -30.42 14.17 16.66
CA ALA A 699 -31.65 13.37 16.47
C ALA A 699 -32.27 13.03 17.83
N TYR A 700 -31.62 12.22 18.66
CA TYR A 700 -32.18 11.71 19.92
C TYR A 700 -31.44 12.25 21.15
N MET A 701 -32.16 12.84 22.11
CA MET A 701 -31.58 13.51 23.29
C MET A 701 -32.13 12.98 24.62
N SER A 702 -31.23 12.72 25.57
CA SER A 702 -31.50 12.53 27.00
C SER A 702 -30.54 13.30 27.93
N GLY A 703 -29.58 14.05 27.37
CA GLY A 703 -28.51 14.73 28.12
C GLY A 703 -28.71 16.24 28.29
N LYS A 704 -27.62 17.01 28.12
CA LYS A 704 -27.59 18.46 28.38
C LYS A 704 -27.10 19.26 27.17
N ILE A 705 -27.81 20.34 26.84
CA ILE A 705 -27.41 21.32 25.83
C ILE A 705 -27.48 22.74 26.39
N THR A 706 -26.49 23.58 26.11
CA THR A 706 -26.44 24.96 26.59
C THR A 706 -25.74 25.88 25.57
N ASN A 707 -26.39 26.99 25.22
CA ASN A 707 -25.89 27.95 24.23
C ASN A 707 -25.62 27.32 22.84
N CYS A 708 -26.45 26.37 22.40
CA CYS A 708 -26.25 25.66 21.13
C CYS A 708 -27.11 26.20 19.97
N PHE A 709 -26.66 26.02 18.72
CA PHE A 709 -27.40 26.46 17.54
C PHE A 709 -27.35 25.50 16.34
N ALA A 710 -28.46 25.40 15.60
CA ALA A 710 -28.53 24.74 14.29
C ALA A 710 -29.12 25.64 13.19
N GLY A 711 -28.55 25.58 11.98
CA GLY A 711 -28.97 26.39 10.84
C GLY A 711 -28.69 25.77 9.46
N GLY A 712 -28.62 24.45 9.35
CA GLY A 712 -28.64 23.71 8.08
C GLY A 712 -30.01 23.08 7.83
N ASN A 713 -30.35 22.76 6.57
CA ASN A 713 -31.65 22.20 6.19
C ASN A 713 -31.89 20.83 6.83
N VAL A 714 -33.05 20.63 7.46
CA VAL A 714 -33.43 19.36 8.11
C VAL A 714 -34.56 18.69 7.32
N SER A 715 -34.38 17.43 6.93
CA SER A 715 -35.38 16.65 6.19
C SER A 715 -35.49 15.21 6.71
N GLY A 716 -36.71 14.65 6.72
CA GLY A 716 -36.96 13.35 7.33
C GLY A 716 -38.45 13.01 7.49
N THR A 717 -38.74 11.96 8.27
CA THR A 717 -40.11 11.57 8.65
C THR A 717 -40.53 12.20 9.98
N THR A 718 -39.63 12.18 10.98
CA THR A 718 -39.70 13.01 12.18
C THR A 718 -38.59 14.04 12.09
N THR A 719 -38.95 15.32 11.99
CA THR A 719 -37.98 16.43 11.88
C THR A 719 -38.10 17.38 13.06
N GLY A 720 -37.01 18.09 13.36
CA GLY A 720 -37.03 19.18 14.34
C GLY A 720 -35.88 20.16 14.18
N GLY A 721 -36.15 21.44 14.44
CA GLY A 721 -35.22 22.54 14.17
C GLY A 721 -33.90 22.44 14.94
N LEU A 722 -33.94 21.95 16.18
CA LEU A 722 -32.75 21.59 16.95
C LEU A 722 -32.70 20.10 17.30
N LEU A 723 -33.85 19.52 17.68
CA LEU A 723 -33.98 18.16 18.25
C LEU A 723 -35.10 17.38 17.56
N SER A 724 -34.87 16.13 17.16
CA SER A 724 -35.90 15.25 16.55
C SER A 724 -36.71 14.44 17.58
N PHE A 725 -36.04 13.97 18.63
CA PHE A 725 -36.62 13.24 19.75
C PHE A 725 -35.95 13.65 21.07
N VAL A 726 -36.76 13.85 22.10
CA VAL A 726 -36.31 14.08 23.48
C VAL A 726 -36.93 13.02 24.38
N LEU A 727 -36.10 12.25 25.09
CA LEU A 727 -36.56 11.35 26.15
C LEU A 727 -36.83 12.16 27.41
N GLU A 728 -38.05 12.11 27.95
CA GLU A 728 -38.42 12.85 29.17
C GLU A 728 -37.66 12.33 30.40
N SER A 729 -36.91 13.22 31.06
CA SER A 729 -35.98 12.88 32.15
C SER A 729 -35.61 14.12 32.96
N ASP A 730 -35.61 14.01 34.30
CA ASP A 730 -35.15 15.07 35.22
C ASP A 730 -33.66 15.41 35.06
N LYS A 731 -32.89 14.59 34.33
CA LYS A 731 -31.48 14.87 33.98
C LYS A 731 -31.33 15.87 32.83
N ASN A 732 -32.39 16.06 32.02
CA ASN A 732 -32.36 16.91 30.85
C ASN A 732 -32.11 18.36 31.25
N VAL A 733 -31.13 19.01 30.62
CA VAL A 733 -30.94 20.46 30.75
C VAL A 733 -30.87 21.06 29.36
N ILE A 734 -31.84 21.91 29.03
CA ILE A 734 -31.87 22.68 27.79
C ILE A 734 -31.86 24.16 28.18
N GLN A 735 -30.84 24.91 27.75
CA GLN A 735 -30.71 26.34 28.05
C GLN A 735 -30.21 27.12 26.84
N ASN A 736 -30.81 28.30 26.61
CA ASN A 736 -30.40 29.30 25.62
C ASN A 736 -30.01 28.69 24.25
N SER A 737 -30.76 27.72 23.75
CA SER A 737 -30.42 26.99 22.52
C SER A 737 -31.45 27.30 21.43
N TYR A 738 -30.98 27.43 20.19
CA TYR A 738 -31.71 28.15 19.15
C TYR A 738 -31.59 27.46 17.79
N TRP A 739 -32.53 27.70 16.87
CA TRP A 739 -32.37 27.26 15.48
C TRP A 739 -32.88 28.30 14.48
N ASP A 740 -32.31 28.33 13.27
CA ASP A 740 -32.82 29.17 12.18
C ASP A 740 -33.99 28.46 11.49
N ILE A 741 -35.22 28.94 11.70
CA ILE A 741 -36.44 28.38 11.09
C ILE A 741 -36.36 28.47 9.56
N GLY A 742 -35.74 29.54 9.03
CA GLY A 742 -35.69 29.83 7.60
C GLY A 742 -34.73 28.91 6.84
N THR A 743 -33.61 28.51 7.44
CA THR A 743 -32.66 27.57 6.80
C THR A 743 -32.87 26.11 7.19
N THR A 744 -33.38 25.82 8.40
CA THR A 744 -33.74 24.43 8.78
C THR A 744 -35.02 23.94 8.09
N GLY A 745 -35.93 24.85 7.75
CA GLY A 745 -37.29 24.54 7.30
C GLY A 745 -38.25 24.14 8.42
N GLN A 746 -37.83 24.21 9.69
CA GLN A 746 -38.56 23.65 10.84
C GLN A 746 -39.13 24.75 11.74
N THR A 747 -40.44 24.76 11.96
CA THR A 747 -41.10 25.71 12.87
C THR A 747 -41.05 25.32 14.35
N GLU A 748 -40.73 24.05 14.64
CA GLU A 748 -40.70 23.44 15.98
C GLU A 748 -39.64 22.32 16.06
N ASN A 749 -39.53 21.67 17.21
CA ASN A 749 -38.77 20.42 17.37
C ASN A 749 -39.68 19.20 17.14
N GLY A 750 -39.08 18.01 16.99
CA GLY A 750 -39.81 16.75 17.00
C GLY A 750 -40.17 16.28 18.41
N TYR A 751 -40.61 15.02 18.55
CA TYR A 751 -41.36 14.53 19.72
C TYR A 751 -40.61 14.56 21.06
N ILE A 752 -41.39 14.72 22.14
CA ILE A 752 -40.96 14.41 23.51
C ILE A 752 -41.60 13.09 23.90
N TRP A 753 -40.83 12.06 24.25
CA TRP A 753 -41.34 10.73 24.63
C TRP A 753 -41.37 10.58 26.16
N PRO A 754 -42.47 10.12 26.78
CA PRO A 754 -43.68 9.52 26.19
C PRO A 754 -44.84 10.51 25.92
N GLY A 755 -44.58 11.82 25.94
CA GLY A 755 -45.57 12.87 25.67
C GLY A 755 -45.97 13.05 24.19
N THR A 756 -46.75 14.10 23.89
CA THR A 756 -47.35 14.31 22.55
C THR A 756 -47.38 15.76 22.05
N ASN A 757 -46.59 16.69 22.60
CA ASN A 757 -46.47 18.03 22.00
C ASN A 757 -45.14 18.75 22.33
N PRO A 758 -44.28 19.06 21.33
CA PRO A 758 -42.97 19.68 21.54
C PRO A 758 -42.97 21.22 21.48
N SER A 759 -44.12 21.85 21.24
CA SER A 759 -44.23 23.29 20.95
C SER A 759 -43.72 24.24 22.05
N GLN A 760 -43.40 23.76 23.26
CA GLN A 760 -42.77 24.56 24.33
C GLN A 760 -41.68 23.79 25.10
N LEU A 761 -40.71 23.21 24.39
CA LEU A 761 -39.43 22.79 25.00
C LEU A 761 -38.69 24.01 25.60
N SER A 762 -38.76 24.15 26.92
CA SER A 762 -38.13 25.27 27.65
C SER A 762 -36.63 25.34 27.36
N GLY A 763 -36.12 26.56 27.18
CA GLY A 763 -34.72 26.81 26.80
C GLY A 763 -34.38 26.57 25.31
N CYS A 764 -35.34 26.11 24.48
CA CYS A 764 -35.16 25.87 23.05
C CYS A 764 -36.06 26.76 22.19
N TYR A 765 -35.49 27.58 21.31
CA TYR A 765 -36.25 28.64 20.62
C TYR A 765 -35.91 28.79 19.13
N GLY A 766 -36.93 28.72 18.27
CA GLY A 766 -36.79 28.99 16.85
C GLY A 766 -36.65 30.49 16.58
N LEU A 767 -35.67 30.87 15.77
CA LEU A 767 -35.40 32.23 15.33
C LEU A 767 -35.75 32.37 13.84
N GLN A 768 -36.37 33.49 13.47
CA GLN A 768 -36.65 33.82 12.06
C GLN A 768 -36.47 35.32 11.80
N ILE A 769 -35.95 35.68 10.62
CA ILE A 769 -35.90 37.06 10.14
C ILE A 769 -37.23 37.41 9.46
N GLN A 770 -38.05 38.22 10.14
CA GLN A 770 -39.24 38.81 9.55
C GLN A 770 -38.87 40.13 8.86
N CYS A 771 -38.90 40.12 7.54
CA CYS A 771 -38.83 41.26 6.63
C CYS A 771 -39.65 40.96 5.36
N ALA A 772 -39.95 41.98 4.55
CA ALA A 772 -40.52 41.77 3.22
C ALA A 772 -39.51 41.06 2.30
N ASP A 773 -40.00 40.13 1.47
CA ASP A 773 -39.16 39.33 0.57
C ASP A 773 -38.66 40.12 -0.65
N THR A 774 -39.35 41.21 -1.01
CA THR A 774 -38.97 42.15 -2.06
C THR A 774 -38.92 43.58 -1.54
N VAL A 775 -37.89 44.34 -1.92
CA VAL A 775 -37.71 45.76 -1.55
C VAL A 775 -37.49 46.61 -2.81
N ASP A 776 -38.41 47.53 -3.08
CA ASP A 776 -38.28 48.48 -4.19
C ASP A 776 -37.33 49.64 -3.82
N GLU A 777 -36.59 50.16 -4.80
CA GLU A 777 -35.64 51.29 -4.71
C GLU A 777 -36.19 52.56 -4.02
N ALA A 778 -37.51 52.80 -4.13
CA ALA A 778 -38.18 53.95 -3.51
C ALA A 778 -38.82 53.64 -2.14
N LYS A 779 -38.59 52.46 -1.56
CA LYS A 779 -39.18 52.00 -0.30
C LYS A 779 -38.10 51.52 0.66
N THR A 780 -38.41 51.59 1.95
CA THR A 780 -37.66 50.87 2.98
C THR A 780 -38.54 49.79 3.60
N THR A 781 -37.90 48.73 4.10
CA THR A 781 -38.54 47.75 4.99
C THR A 781 -37.73 47.64 6.27
N THR A 782 -38.18 46.89 7.26
CA THR A 782 -37.43 46.68 8.52
C THR A 782 -37.39 45.20 8.83
N ALA A 783 -36.18 44.64 8.84
CA ALA A 783 -35.94 43.31 9.35
C ALA A 783 -35.99 43.30 10.88
N LYS A 784 -36.67 42.29 11.42
CA LYS A 784 -36.74 42.00 12.85
C LYS A 784 -36.49 40.51 13.04
N VAL A 785 -35.80 40.12 14.10
CA VAL A 785 -35.76 38.73 14.52
C VAL A 785 -36.97 38.46 15.41
N ILE A 786 -37.72 37.42 15.06
CA ILE A 786 -38.82 36.90 15.89
C ILE A 786 -38.32 35.64 16.57
N VAL A 787 -38.61 35.52 17.87
CA VAL A 787 -38.35 34.32 18.67
C VAL A 787 -39.67 33.56 18.82
N ASN A 788 -39.78 32.41 18.19
CA ASN A 788 -40.89 31.51 18.41
C ASN A 788 -40.82 30.95 19.85
N ASN A 789 -41.98 30.62 20.41
CA ASN A 789 -42.12 30.05 21.76
C ASN A 789 -41.64 30.97 22.91
N GLY A 790 -41.51 32.28 22.66
CA GLY A 790 -41.43 33.32 23.70
C GLY A 790 -40.09 33.44 24.43
N GLY A 791 -39.01 32.86 23.89
CA GLY A 791 -37.67 32.92 24.49
C GLY A 791 -37.01 34.30 24.46
N PRO A 792 -35.90 34.47 25.20
CA PRO A 792 -35.09 35.69 25.12
C PRO A 792 -34.44 35.81 23.74
N LEU A 793 -34.55 36.99 23.13
CA LEU A 793 -33.89 37.32 21.87
C LEU A 793 -32.40 37.61 22.12
N PRO A 794 -31.45 36.88 21.48
CA PRO A 794 -30.03 37.21 21.57
C PRO A 794 -29.71 38.58 20.96
N SER A 795 -28.79 39.32 21.58
CA SER A 795 -28.33 40.60 21.04
C SER A 795 -27.34 40.39 19.89
N GLY A 796 -27.56 41.13 18.80
CA GLY A 796 -26.80 41.03 17.56
C GLY A 796 -26.91 42.26 16.67
N THR A 797 -26.23 42.21 15.53
CA THR A 797 -26.15 43.31 14.55
C THR A 797 -26.47 42.85 13.13
N TRP A 798 -26.96 43.78 12.32
CA TRP A 798 -27.41 43.52 10.95
C TRP A 798 -26.33 43.78 9.89
N SER A 799 -26.25 42.95 8.86
CA SER A 799 -25.43 43.19 7.67
C SER A 799 -26.02 42.54 6.40
N PRO A 800 -25.75 43.07 5.19
CA PRO A 800 -26.11 42.42 3.93
C PRO A 800 -24.92 41.65 3.36
N SER A 801 -25.16 40.57 2.59
CA SER A 801 -24.09 39.84 1.89
C SER A 801 -23.54 40.62 0.69
N ASP A 802 -24.38 41.42 0.01
CA ASP A 802 -23.94 42.39 -1.00
C ASP A 802 -24.55 43.77 -0.75
N THR A 803 -23.68 44.73 -0.44
CA THR A 803 -24.00 46.16 -0.22
C THR A 803 -24.39 46.91 -1.50
N LYS A 804 -24.11 46.36 -2.68
CA LYS A 804 -24.50 46.93 -3.99
C LYS A 804 -25.98 46.68 -4.31
N ILE A 805 -26.58 45.68 -3.68
CA ILE A 805 -27.98 45.28 -3.89
C ILE A 805 -28.87 45.87 -2.80
N ALA A 806 -28.44 45.84 -1.53
CA ALA A 806 -29.14 46.51 -0.43
C ALA A 806 -28.18 47.05 0.65
N THR A 807 -28.59 48.12 1.32
CA THR A 807 -28.03 48.52 2.61
C THR A 807 -28.99 48.11 3.74
N ILE A 808 -28.45 47.81 4.92
CA ILE A 808 -29.23 47.61 6.14
C ILE A 808 -28.56 48.34 7.32
N ASN A 809 -29.36 49.00 8.15
CA ASN A 809 -28.87 49.66 9.36
C ASN A 809 -28.46 48.62 10.41
N LYS A 810 -27.18 48.62 10.81
CA LYS A 810 -26.57 47.67 11.78
C LYS A 810 -27.36 47.48 13.07
N THR A 811 -28.09 48.49 13.54
CA THR A 811 -28.81 48.47 14.82
C THR A 811 -30.31 48.33 14.64
N THR A 812 -30.92 49.05 13.68
CA THR A 812 -32.39 49.13 13.56
C THR A 812 -33.00 48.13 12.57
N GLY A 813 -32.18 47.43 11.78
CA GLY A 813 -32.66 46.47 10.77
C GLY A 813 -33.39 47.11 9.58
N VAL A 814 -33.41 48.44 9.46
CA VAL A 814 -34.01 49.14 8.32
C VAL A 814 -33.20 48.85 7.05
N ILE A 815 -33.86 48.29 6.04
CA ILE A 815 -33.31 47.92 4.74
C ILE A 815 -33.72 48.95 3.68
N SER A 816 -32.76 49.34 2.84
CA SER A 816 -32.98 50.12 1.62
C SER A 816 -32.37 49.39 0.42
N ALA A 817 -33.13 49.23 -0.67
CA ALA A 817 -32.59 48.72 -1.93
C ALA A 817 -31.59 49.71 -2.56
N VAL A 818 -30.60 49.17 -3.27
CA VAL A 818 -29.50 49.92 -3.92
C VAL A 818 -29.34 49.52 -5.39
N GLY A 819 -29.71 48.28 -5.74
CA GLY A 819 -29.67 47.78 -7.11
C GLY A 819 -30.56 46.55 -7.33
N ASN A 820 -30.77 46.18 -8.59
CA ASN A 820 -31.48 44.96 -8.96
C ASN A 820 -30.67 43.71 -8.55
N GLY A 821 -31.28 42.78 -7.83
CA GLY A 821 -30.66 41.47 -7.54
C GLY A 821 -31.23 40.77 -6.32
N LYS A 822 -30.55 39.71 -5.88
CA LYS A 822 -30.81 38.99 -4.63
C LYS A 822 -29.65 39.19 -3.65
N THR A 823 -29.94 39.38 -2.37
CA THR A 823 -28.92 39.55 -1.33
C THR A 823 -29.40 38.91 -0.03
N THR A 824 -28.48 38.34 0.75
CA THR A 824 -28.80 37.75 2.06
C THR A 824 -28.65 38.80 3.14
N ILE A 825 -29.72 39.04 3.89
CA ILE A 825 -29.68 39.78 5.14
C ILE A 825 -29.25 38.82 6.24
N VAL A 826 -28.23 39.21 7.01
CA VAL A 826 -27.65 38.44 8.10
C VAL A 826 -27.85 39.20 9.41
N TYR A 827 -28.37 38.53 10.43
CA TYR A 827 -28.33 38.99 11.81
C TYR A 827 -27.30 38.17 12.59
N THR A 828 -26.19 38.81 12.98
CA THR A 828 -25.10 38.15 13.68
C THR A 828 -25.21 38.45 15.18
N PHE A 829 -25.48 37.43 15.99
CA PHE A 829 -25.68 37.54 17.43
C PHE A 829 -24.63 36.77 18.23
N SER A 830 -24.45 37.11 19.50
CA SER A 830 -23.53 36.37 20.38
C SER A 830 -24.25 35.24 21.12
N LEU A 831 -23.65 34.04 21.09
CA LEU A 831 -24.15 32.86 21.79
C LEU A 831 -22.99 32.11 22.45
N GLY A 832 -22.95 32.05 23.78
CA GLY A 832 -21.84 31.42 24.51
C GLY A 832 -20.46 32.09 24.32
N GLY A 833 -20.43 33.31 23.78
CA GLY A 833 -19.22 34.00 23.32
C GLY A 833 -18.97 33.90 21.82
N ASN A 834 -19.56 32.92 21.13
CA ASN A 834 -19.43 32.70 19.69
C ASN A 834 -20.34 33.62 18.87
N SER A 835 -19.99 33.84 17.60
CA SER A 835 -20.66 34.78 16.69
C SER A 835 -21.53 34.03 15.67
N VAL A 836 -22.84 33.94 15.93
CA VAL A 836 -23.78 33.09 15.20
C VAL A 836 -24.57 33.89 14.15
N PRO A 837 -24.59 33.49 12.86
CA PRO A 837 -25.34 34.18 11.81
C PRO A 837 -26.72 33.54 11.53
N LEU A 838 -27.79 34.29 11.78
CA LEU A 838 -29.15 34.02 11.29
C LEU A 838 -29.33 34.64 9.89
N LYS A 839 -29.99 33.96 8.93
CA LYS A 839 -29.95 34.36 7.51
C LYS A 839 -31.33 34.39 6.83
N LYS A 840 -31.55 35.38 5.96
CA LYS A 840 -32.69 35.41 5.02
C LYS A 840 -32.31 36.09 3.70
N GLU A 841 -32.63 35.45 2.58
CA GLU A 841 -32.54 36.08 1.25
C GLU A 841 -33.69 37.07 1.03
N ILE A 842 -33.39 38.22 0.41
CA ILE A 842 -34.37 39.16 -0.15
C ILE A 842 -34.04 39.47 -1.62
N SER A 843 -35.05 39.90 -2.37
CA SER A 843 -34.89 40.49 -3.70
C SER A 843 -35.02 42.01 -3.65
N CYS A 844 -34.23 42.72 -4.45
CA CYS A 844 -34.30 44.18 -4.59
C CYS A 844 -34.61 44.57 -6.04
N THR A 845 -35.49 45.57 -6.19
CA THR A 845 -36.09 45.98 -7.47
C THR A 845 -35.92 47.47 -7.73
N ALA A 846 -35.26 47.81 -8.84
CA ALA A 846 -35.13 49.18 -9.33
C ALA A 846 -36.48 49.74 -9.82
N LYS A 847 -36.63 51.07 -9.82
CA LYS A 847 -37.87 51.75 -10.19
C LYS A 847 -38.26 51.44 -11.64
N LYS A 848 -39.37 50.72 -11.81
CA LYS A 848 -40.04 50.58 -13.11
C LYS A 848 -40.49 51.96 -13.62
N PRO A 849 -40.23 52.33 -14.90
CA PRO A 849 -40.67 53.60 -15.44
C PRO A 849 -42.21 53.75 -15.39
N GLU A 850 -42.68 54.93 -14.99
CA GLU A 850 -44.10 55.27 -14.99
C GLU A 850 -44.55 55.63 -16.41
N SER A 851 -45.36 54.75 -17.01
CA SER A 851 -46.04 55.04 -18.28
C SER A 851 -47.24 55.97 -18.01
N GLN A 852 -47.04 57.28 -18.17
CA GLN A 852 -48.16 58.23 -18.18
C GLN A 852 -48.97 58.11 -19.47
N GLU A 853 -50.30 58.18 -19.34
CA GLU A 853 -51.22 58.26 -20.46
C GLU A 853 -51.10 59.62 -21.16
N THR A 854 -51.05 59.61 -22.49
CA THR A 854 -51.28 60.80 -23.34
C THR A 854 -52.15 60.44 -24.54
N THR A 855 -53.47 60.53 -24.35
CA THR A 855 -54.44 60.40 -25.46
C THR A 855 -54.85 61.76 -26.00
N SER A 856 -54.74 61.92 -27.32
CA SER A 856 -55.27 63.04 -28.14
C SER A 856 -54.50 64.37 -28.05
N LYS A 857 -54.36 65.17 -29.14
CA LYS A 857 -54.72 64.96 -30.56
C LYS A 857 -54.01 65.97 -31.47
N GLU A 858 -53.79 65.58 -32.74
CA GLU A 858 -53.40 66.45 -33.88
C GLU A 858 -52.07 67.23 -33.74
N THR A 859 -51.37 67.65 -34.81
CA THR A 859 -51.79 67.88 -36.22
C THR A 859 -50.85 67.20 -37.23
N GLU A 860 -51.35 66.90 -38.43
CA GLU A 860 -50.58 66.37 -39.57
C GLU A 860 -49.55 67.39 -40.13
N SER A 861 -48.41 66.91 -40.64
CA SER A 861 -48.10 67.04 -42.09
C SER A 861 -46.76 66.39 -42.50
N LYS A 862 -46.66 66.16 -43.82
CA LYS A 862 -45.61 65.52 -44.62
C LYS A 862 -44.19 66.14 -44.48
N GLU A 863 -43.10 65.35 -44.53
CA GLU A 863 -42.39 64.88 -45.75
C GLU A 863 -41.77 66.08 -46.51
N THR A 864 -40.47 66.16 -46.85
CA THR A 864 -39.61 65.12 -47.47
C THR A 864 -38.10 65.51 -47.43
N THR A 865 -37.17 64.54 -47.33
CA THR A 865 -35.72 64.60 -47.73
C THR A 865 -34.78 65.60 -47.00
N THR A 866 -33.43 65.44 -46.96
CA THR A 866 -32.49 64.58 -47.74
C THR A 866 -31.27 64.10 -46.90
N LYS A 867 -30.44 63.22 -47.52
CA LYS A 867 -29.01 62.86 -47.30
C LYS A 867 -28.11 63.94 -46.63
N GLU A 868 -26.95 63.66 -46.01
CA GLU A 868 -25.82 62.87 -46.57
C GLU A 868 -24.82 62.31 -45.51
N THR A 869 -23.52 62.17 -45.82
CA THR A 869 -22.55 61.24 -45.18
C THR A 869 -21.22 61.89 -44.73
N GLU A 870 -20.43 61.15 -43.94
CA GLU A 870 -18.94 61.17 -43.82
C GLU A 870 -18.14 62.37 -43.19
N SER A 871 -17.53 62.06 -42.02
CA SER A 871 -16.06 62.10 -41.76
C SER A 871 -15.30 63.35 -41.22
N LYS A 872 -14.31 63.07 -40.33
CA LYS A 872 -13.04 63.79 -39.96
C LYS A 872 -13.14 65.20 -39.34
N GLU A 873 -12.20 65.74 -38.55
CA GLU A 873 -10.71 65.60 -38.39
C GLU A 873 -10.25 65.27 -36.93
N THR A 874 -8.99 65.00 -36.47
CA THR A 874 -7.55 65.35 -36.74
C THR A 874 -7.05 66.75 -36.25
N THR A 875 -5.86 66.97 -35.65
CA THR A 875 -4.72 66.09 -35.19
C THR A 875 -4.45 66.26 -33.65
N THR A 876 -3.32 66.55 -32.96
CA THR A 876 -1.84 66.85 -33.15
C THR A 876 -1.17 66.68 -31.75
N LYS A 877 -0.12 65.87 -31.46
CA LYS A 877 1.37 66.03 -31.57
C LYS A 877 2.01 67.17 -30.75
N GLU A 878 3.20 67.03 -30.12
CA GLU A 878 4.53 66.54 -30.60
C GLU A 878 5.28 65.58 -29.62
N THR A 879 6.00 64.51 -30.03
CA THR A 879 7.35 64.33 -30.68
C THR A 879 8.49 64.24 -29.62
N THR A 880 9.52 63.36 -29.64
CA THR A 880 10.17 62.40 -30.60
C THR A 880 10.55 61.06 -29.84
N SER A 881 11.23 59.98 -30.29
CA SER A 881 12.03 59.58 -31.48
C SER A 881 11.98 58.06 -31.82
N LYS A 882 12.20 57.75 -33.11
CA LYS A 882 13.06 56.72 -33.78
C LYS A 882 13.80 55.60 -32.97
N GLU A 883 14.03 54.37 -33.48
CA GLU A 883 13.58 53.56 -34.67
C GLU A 883 14.14 52.10 -34.48
N THR A 884 14.14 51.07 -35.39
CA THR A 884 13.91 50.97 -36.85
C THR A 884 13.42 49.56 -37.29
N GLN A 885 12.47 49.51 -38.24
CA GLN A 885 12.29 48.50 -39.34
C GLN A 885 12.02 46.98 -39.10
N ALA A 886 11.39 46.39 -40.13
CA ALA A 886 10.94 44.99 -40.28
C ALA A 886 10.65 44.65 -41.77
N THR A 887 10.34 43.39 -42.11
CA THR A 887 9.90 42.95 -43.46
C THR A 887 8.78 41.88 -43.44
N LYS A 888 8.05 41.77 -44.56
CA LYS A 888 6.92 40.85 -44.88
C LYS A 888 7.41 39.72 -45.86
N PRO A 889 6.63 38.91 -46.65
CA PRO A 889 5.16 38.82 -46.90
C PRO A 889 4.44 37.42 -47.08
N THR A 890 3.17 37.32 -46.65
CA THR A 890 1.94 36.94 -47.45
C THR A 890 1.60 35.49 -47.98
N GLU A 891 0.36 35.04 -47.65
CA GLU A 891 -0.67 34.15 -48.33
C GLU A 891 -0.47 32.67 -48.77
N THR A 892 -1.42 31.78 -48.40
CA THR A 892 -2.54 31.25 -49.26
C THR A 892 -3.53 30.32 -48.49
N LYS A 893 -4.62 29.83 -49.12
CA LYS A 893 -5.80 29.12 -48.51
C LYS A 893 -6.64 28.40 -49.62
N PRO A 894 -7.68 27.56 -49.36
CA PRO A 894 -7.85 26.30 -48.58
C PRO A 894 -8.12 25.04 -49.48
N THR A 895 -8.36 23.86 -48.88
CA THR A 895 -9.31 22.83 -49.42
C THR A 895 -9.96 22.04 -48.25
N GLU A 896 -11.05 21.30 -48.51
CA GLU A 896 -11.96 20.70 -47.50
C GLU A 896 -11.70 19.20 -47.18
N THR A 897 -12.20 18.71 -46.04
CA THR A 897 -12.83 17.36 -45.95
C THR A 897 -13.86 17.29 -44.80
N LYS A 898 -14.71 16.25 -44.76
CA LYS A 898 -15.90 16.12 -43.88
C LYS A 898 -15.68 15.21 -42.66
N ALA A 899 -16.50 15.39 -41.63
CA ALA A 899 -16.67 14.47 -40.50
C ALA A 899 -17.76 13.40 -40.74
N PRO A 900 -17.74 12.28 -40.00
CA PRO A 900 -18.94 11.47 -39.76
C PRO A 900 -19.20 11.06 -38.29
N ALA A 901 -20.48 11.14 -37.91
CA ALA A 901 -21.28 10.32 -36.98
C ALA A 901 -20.68 9.61 -35.74
N THR A 902 -21.39 9.73 -34.61
CA THR A 902 -21.32 8.88 -33.41
C THR A 902 -22.16 7.59 -33.53
N LYS A 903 -21.87 6.59 -32.67
CA LYS A 903 -22.64 5.34 -32.49
C LYS A 903 -22.98 5.18 -30.99
N PRO A 904 -24.17 4.65 -30.59
CA PRO A 904 -24.62 4.69 -29.19
C PRO A 904 -24.00 3.60 -28.30
N ALA A 905 -24.16 3.77 -26.98
CA ALA A 905 -23.63 2.88 -25.94
C ALA A 905 -24.45 1.59 -25.77
N GLU A 906 -23.76 0.50 -25.41
CA GLU A 906 -24.34 -0.79 -25.04
C GLU A 906 -24.45 -0.94 -23.51
N THR A 907 -25.24 -1.92 -23.06
CA THR A 907 -25.74 -2.02 -21.68
C THR A 907 -25.02 -3.14 -20.90
N LYS A 908 -24.53 -2.85 -19.69
CA LYS A 908 -23.93 -3.88 -18.82
C LYS A 908 -24.98 -4.89 -18.32
N SER A 909 -24.62 -6.18 -18.36
CA SER A 909 -25.26 -7.24 -17.55
C SER A 909 -24.67 -7.28 -16.12
N PRO A 910 -25.34 -7.89 -15.13
CA PRO A 910 -24.86 -7.91 -13.74
C PRO A 910 -23.72 -8.90 -13.51
N GLU A 911 -22.83 -8.56 -12.58
CA GLU A 911 -21.74 -9.39 -12.08
C GLU A 911 -22.25 -10.46 -11.08
N THR A 912 -21.51 -11.56 -10.93
CA THR A 912 -21.84 -12.67 -10.01
C THR A 912 -20.99 -12.63 -8.75
N GLU A 913 -21.55 -13.08 -7.63
CA GLU A 913 -20.86 -13.16 -6.33
C GLU A 913 -19.76 -14.24 -6.31
N PRO A 914 -18.70 -14.10 -5.48
CA PRO A 914 -17.65 -15.11 -5.34
C PRO A 914 -18.16 -16.40 -4.66
N PRO A 915 -17.52 -17.56 -4.93
CA PRO A 915 -17.96 -18.86 -4.42
C PRO A 915 -17.67 -19.04 -2.92
N LEU A 916 -18.48 -19.87 -2.25
CA LEU A 916 -18.24 -20.30 -0.86
C LEU A 916 -17.09 -21.32 -0.79
N GLU A 917 -16.25 -21.23 0.25
CA GLU A 917 -15.23 -22.23 0.57
C GLU A 917 -15.84 -23.60 0.92
N ASP A 918 -15.15 -24.67 0.55
CA ASP A 918 -15.56 -26.04 0.90
C ASP A 918 -15.25 -26.36 2.38
N PRO A 919 -16.24 -26.78 3.19
CA PRO A 919 -16.05 -26.96 4.63
C PRO A 919 -15.17 -28.15 5.01
N VAL A 920 -15.00 -29.14 4.12
CA VAL A 920 -14.08 -30.28 4.34
C VAL A 920 -12.65 -29.87 3.99
N GLU A 921 -12.49 -29.07 2.94
CA GLU A 921 -11.19 -28.50 2.56
C GLU A 921 -10.68 -27.54 3.64
N ALA A 922 -11.53 -26.63 4.12
CA ALA A 922 -11.24 -25.77 5.26
C ALA A 922 -10.94 -26.56 6.56
N PHE A 923 -11.49 -27.77 6.73
CA PHE A 923 -11.17 -28.66 7.84
C PHE A 923 -9.76 -29.25 7.71
N VAL A 924 -9.33 -29.67 6.51
CA VAL A 924 -7.96 -30.14 6.24
C VAL A 924 -6.94 -29.00 6.33
N THR A 925 -7.25 -27.82 5.78
CA THR A 925 -6.41 -26.61 5.88
C THR A 925 -6.08 -26.27 7.33
N ARG A 926 -7.01 -26.46 8.27
CA ARG A 926 -6.72 -26.26 9.71
C ARG A 926 -5.69 -27.23 10.27
N PHE A 927 -5.51 -28.45 9.74
CA PHE A 927 -4.41 -29.32 10.19
C PHE A 927 -3.05 -28.82 9.70
N TYR A 928 -2.92 -28.38 8.44
CA TYR A 928 -1.71 -27.73 7.94
C TYR A 928 -1.33 -26.50 8.78
N VAL A 929 -2.27 -25.59 8.99
CA VAL A 929 -2.01 -24.35 9.73
C VAL A 929 -1.75 -24.59 11.22
N THR A 930 -2.50 -25.49 11.88
CA THR A 930 -2.41 -25.68 13.34
C THR A 930 -1.34 -26.68 13.79
N ILE A 931 -0.99 -27.66 12.95
CA ILE A 931 -0.01 -28.72 13.29
C ILE A 931 1.32 -28.46 12.61
N LEU A 932 1.32 -28.10 11.32
CA LEU A 932 2.56 -27.91 10.55
C LEU A 932 3.03 -26.45 10.50
N ASN A 933 2.17 -25.50 10.89
CA ASN A 933 2.44 -24.05 10.88
C ASN A 933 2.83 -23.55 9.47
N ARG A 934 2.16 -24.06 8.43
CA ARG A 934 2.27 -23.60 7.04
C ARG A 934 0.91 -23.64 6.35
N LYS A 935 0.84 -23.10 5.14
CA LYS A 935 -0.31 -23.31 4.24
C LYS A 935 -0.36 -24.78 3.76
N PRO A 936 -1.55 -25.29 3.43
CA PRO A 936 -1.69 -26.52 2.65
C PRO A 936 -0.97 -26.43 1.30
N ASP A 937 -0.27 -27.49 0.93
CA ASP A 937 0.15 -27.71 -0.46
C ASP A 937 -1.05 -28.19 -1.30
N PRO A 938 -1.23 -27.74 -2.56
CA PRO A 938 -2.46 -28.03 -3.32
C PRO A 938 -2.72 -29.54 -3.56
N ILE A 939 -1.65 -30.32 -3.70
CA ILE A 939 -1.72 -31.77 -3.97
C ILE A 939 -2.15 -32.53 -2.71
N GLY A 940 -1.47 -32.31 -1.59
CA GLY A 940 -1.80 -32.92 -0.30
C GLY A 940 -3.15 -32.46 0.23
N LEU A 941 -3.52 -31.18 0.08
CA LEU A 941 -4.86 -30.68 0.40
C LEU A 941 -5.94 -31.44 -0.37
N ARG A 942 -5.78 -31.57 -1.70
CA ARG A 942 -6.70 -32.33 -2.54
C ARG A 942 -6.77 -33.79 -2.11
N ASN A 943 -5.63 -34.43 -1.82
CA ASN A 943 -5.56 -35.84 -1.42
C ASN A 943 -6.23 -36.10 -0.06
N TRP A 944 -5.91 -35.32 0.98
CA TRP A 944 -6.52 -35.44 2.30
C TRP A 944 -8.01 -35.09 2.27
N THR A 945 -8.40 -34.05 1.53
CA THR A 945 -9.79 -33.65 1.35
C THR A 945 -10.59 -34.72 0.60
N GLN A 946 -10.01 -35.37 -0.41
CA GLN A 946 -10.64 -36.51 -1.09
C GLN A 946 -10.71 -37.77 -0.21
N ASN A 947 -9.71 -38.05 0.64
CA ASN A 947 -9.77 -39.15 1.61
C ASN A 947 -10.97 -38.98 2.57
N LEU A 948 -11.26 -37.75 3.01
CA LEU A 948 -12.44 -37.44 3.83
C LEU A 948 -13.75 -37.46 3.01
N LYS A 949 -13.81 -36.76 1.86
CA LYS A 949 -15.02 -36.68 1.01
C LYS A 949 -15.46 -38.04 0.46
N SER A 950 -14.54 -38.99 0.30
CA SER A 950 -14.85 -40.38 -0.11
C SER A 950 -15.20 -41.32 1.05
N GLY A 951 -15.09 -40.87 2.31
CA GLY A 951 -15.29 -41.72 3.49
C GLY A 951 -14.22 -42.79 3.68
N LYS A 952 -13.09 -42.69 2.95
CA LYS A 952 -11.95 -43.63 3.00
C LYS A 952 -11.21 -43.56 4.33
N ASP A 953 -11.19 -42.38 4.97
CA ASP A 953 -10.67 -42.16 6.31
C ASP A 953 -11.56 -41.20 7.11
N GLN A 954 -11.41 -41.23 8.44
CA GLN A 954 -12.08 -40.29 9.36
C GLN A 954 -11.14 -39.14 9.75
N GLY A 955 -11.71 -38.00 10.17
CA GLY A 955 -10.96 -36.80 10.54
C GLY A 955 -9.89 -37.02 11.61
N ALA A 956 -10.10 -37.97 12.54
CA ALA A 956 -9.11 -38.36 13.54
C ALA A 956 -7.90 -39.10 12.94
N ASN A 957 -8.11 -39.97 11.94
CA ASN A 957 -7.03 -40.67 11.24
C ASN A 957 -6.22 -39.71 10.37
N VAL A 958 -6.89 -38.77 9.70
CA VAL A 958 -6.24 -37.69 8.96
C VAL A 958 -5.38 -36.85 9.91
N GLY A 959 -5.95 -36.36 11.02
CA GLY A 959 -5.18 -35.63 12.04
C GLY A 959 -4.00 -36.43 12.62
N TYR A 960 -4.16 -37.75 12.81
CA TYR A 960 -3.05 -38.62 13.18
C TYR A 960 -1.97 -38.71 12.10
N GLY A 961 -2.32 -38.75 10.81
CA GLY A 961 -1.37 -38.70 9.69
C GLY A 961 -0.47 -37.45 9.72
N PHE A 962 -1.03 -36.29 10.04
CA PHE A 962 -0.26 -35.05 10.24
C PHE A 962 0.67 -35.11 11.46
N ILE A 963 0.33 -35.88 12.49
CA ILE A 963 1.10 -36.02 13.75
C ILE A 963 2.08 -37.20 13.71
N ALA A 964 1.90 -38.12 12.75
CA ALA A 964 2.80 -39.24 12.48
C ALA A 964 3.82 -38.94 11.36
N SER A 965 3.69 -37.82 10.66
CA SER A 965 4.59 -37.46 9.56
C SER A 965 6.01 -37.11 10.02
N ASP A 966 6.96 -37.29 9.11
CA ASP A 966 8.33 -36.79 9.27
C ASP A 966 8.38 -35.26 9.33
N GLU A 967 7.45 -34.59 8.65
CA GLU A 967 7.30 -33.12 8.68
C GLU A 967 6.96 -32.61 10.09
N TRP A 968 6.00 -33.22 10.79
CA TRP A 968 5.76 -32.88 12.21
C TRP A 968 6.95 -33.27 13.10
N SER A 969 7.74 -34.27 12.70
CA SER A 969 8.99 -34.62 13.38
C SER A 969 10.09 -33.56 13.20
N TYR A 970 10.11 -32.86 12.07
CA TYR A 970 10.86 -31.61 11.89
C TYR A 970 10.29 -30.46 12.74
N VAL A 971 8.97 -30.22 12.74
CA VAL A 971 8.33 -29.16 13.56
C VAL A 971 8.64 -29.33 15.06
N LYS A 972 8.52 -30.55 15.61
CA LYS A 972 8.92 -30.87 17.00
C LYS A 972 10.39 -30.50 17.29
N LYS A 973 11.30 -30.74 16.33
CA LYS A 973 12.74 -30.42 16.43
C LYS A 973 12.97 -28.90 16.37
N LYS A 974 12.38 -28.20 15.38
CA LYS A 974 12.48 -26.75 15.13
C LYS A 974 12.05 -25.93 16.36
N TYR A 975 10.89 -26.26 16.94
CA TYR A 975 10.32 -25.55 18.10
C TYR A 975 10.60 -26.20 19.47
N LYS A 976 11.47 -27.23 19.51
CA LYS A 976 11.91 -27.94 20.73
C LYS A 976 10.75 -28.48 21.61
N LEU A 977 9.68 -28.94 20.95
CA LEU A 977 8.42 -29.35 21.59
C LEU A 977 8.56 -30.70 22.31
N LYS A 978 8.22 -30.73 23.60
CA LYS A 978 8.18 -31.97 24.40
C LYS A 978 6.75 -32.54 24.46
N VAL A 979 6.47 -33.52 23.62
CA VAL A 979 5.23 -34.31 23.68
C VAL A 979 5.30 -35.29 24.85
N THR A 980 4.45 -35.11 25.86
CA THR A 980 4.45 -35.95 27.09
C THR A 980 3.36 -37.01 27.11
N LYS A 981 2.25 -36.82 26.40
CA LYS A 981 1.25 -37.85 26.10
C LYS A 981 0.39 -37.41 24.91
N PHE A 982 -0.09 -38.37 24.11
CA PHE A 982 -1.24 -38.19 23.22
C PHE A 982 -2.40 -39.05 23.73
N SER A 983 -3.62 -38.52 23.61
CA SER A 983 -4.87 -39.26 23.73
C SER A 983 -5.85 -38.62 22.76
N ILE A 984 -6.44 -39.43 21.88
CA ILE A 984 -7.63 -39.02 21.13
C ILE A 984 -8.81 -39.19 22.09
N MET A 985 -9.78 -38.28 22.03
CA MET A 985 -11.01 -38.29 22.84
C MET A 985 -12.18 -37.96 21.92
#